data_AF-A0A9W9ABS2-F1
#
_entry.id   AF-A0A9W9ABS2-F1
#
_cell.length_a   1.000
_cell.length_b   1.000
_cell.length_c   1.000
_cell.angle_alpha   90.00
_cell.angle_beta   90.00
_cell.angle_gamma   90.00
#
_symmetry.space_group_name_H-M   'P 1'
#
loop_
_entity.id
_entity.type
_entity.pdbx_description
1 polymer ?
#
loop_
_entity_poly.entity_id
_entity_poly.type
_entity_poly.pdbx_seq_one_letter_code
_entity_poly.pdbx_strand_id
1 'polypeptide(L)'
;MPSRISPVATLAGRNTALKGRKRFAADLDDLQKACTQGFVAHGLVLSSVRSGDDEGTFEAVIKTSSSEHVVNVNILLSDMADYPKTHTCFSYSPDSPVAVNIQSVIDGIASFPSQSLAETMDKVLANLGKPMSTGTTESDPEDEDDEEDYAFLSDDDVHTSSNYQNLMRITRLQHDFLEIVAREYRPGLIRFGGDDFCISVSLSIIKLTESVPARALNAWDRRLLSKTQNLVLLISGFRGVYPPSASDAAKLKFHVGLSGSYKPSKENSREACRNFSLITNDAEDQLQLAREKAAAAEAAMIDEFEMDEDDLDGNFATTLQEEEEEDVPDRFDKFSLSGSLDSLMNHQFVMLVNMRRKYGLGWAGAERLFSEVEKSQKLEEEVLAIKLKEIQLEDQTERAMIRKKITILPDDPLYSMGRDDEVDWPLTAFCYLVRRLTLCTRYCIVCHNKLETEYVALKPYVCDSKLCSYQYYSLNHGPSLEYEIIHKPDTVDLLVSITYAAAVESVLDHPLPIGMGLRVPLPDVTMVLAPPPTHPAFAMRLGTGGAFMSNNNAIPTATAGKQPKVDSDGLCEFDDLDLQEMRASVAQLLNSLPSVSVMFFAKKHLKRKVKPGKSKPTLATMLEAADVVPAAWKLLRWCVGSCTAHLEEISSQEESIKNVESSWKQYRFSVGAPDAEAKFNAAVEESKIKNENAQKYPSLYAFHGSPVRNWHSIIRNGLWFKSIANGRAYGNGVYLAKDGIVSMGGYAAGSRAASWRNSKICPTSCVALVELVNLPSEFVSSTPHFVVDKTHWLVVRYLLVKSRVHEEPELIPMQSMQPRRPTPFVKLDPAHPVTLGRQPIQIPEPTYQLESTILTRQSEAVEDDLDYEDNAVFEYVESSLSGSVGKGKGRVDDSIVIDDEDEMDFEDYASSRAVPPQSSSYTSSTPSAAAAAAAISRHQIAQPKTDNVKKRPVNDWVHNPEYVRAAISKLMPPPEMSTPSATMAVQKELKALLKEQNSCSSLKELGWYMPEEFIGDNLFQWIVELHSFDATLPIAQDLKARKLNSVIFEIRFPPDYPLGPPFFRIITPRFLPFIRGGGGHVTGGGSICMDLLTSSGWLPSYNIASVLLQIKLAISNLDPRPARLAENWHIPYGVMEALEGYKRAAATHQWIIPAGLEKLVR
;
A
#
# COMPACT_ATOMS: atom_id res chain seq x y z
N MET A 1 29.14 35.23 -44.11
CA MET A 1 27.88 34.47 -44.01
C MET A 1 27.28 34.73 -42.64
N PRO A 2 26.09 35.33 -42.50
CA PRO A 2 25.38 35.36 -41.21
C PRO A 2 24.89 33.93 -40.86
N SER A 3 24.91 33.59 -39.59
CA SER A 3 24.47 32.28 -39.08
C SER A 3 22.98 32.06 -39.27
N ARG A 4 22.59 30.94 -39.92
CA ARG A 4 21.19 30.48 -39.94
C ARG A 4 20.79 29.97 -38.55
N ILE A 5 20.20 30.85 -37.74
CA ILE A 5 19.48 30.46 -36.52
C ILE A 5 18.22 29.70 -36.95
N SER A 6 17.84 28.65 -36.22
CA SER A 6 16.58 27.93 -36.47
C SER A 6 15.36 28.88 -36.31
N PRO A 7 14.32 28.78 -37.15
CA PRO A 7 13.07 29.52 -36.96
C PRO A 7 12.48 29.28 -35.56
N VAL A 8 12.56 28.03 -35.08
CA VAL A 8 12.02 27.57 -33.79
C VAL A 8 12.69 28.27 -32.62
N ALA A 9 14.03 28.33 -32.62
CA ALA A 9 14.80 29.02 -31.58
C ALA A 9 14.49 30.53 -31.54
N THR A 10 14.16 31.12 -32.70
CA THR A 10 13.79 32.54 -32.82
C THR A 10 12.36 32.81 -32.31
N LEU A 11 11.46 31.81 -32.39
CA LEU A 11 10.11 31.86 -31.85
C LEU A 11 10.10 31.62 -30.33
N ALA A 12 10.67 30.51 -29.86
CA ALA A 12 10.68 30.11 -28.44
C ALA A 12 11.30 31.16 -27.50
N GLY A 13 12.30 31.92 -27.99
CA GLY A 13 12.95 33.00 -27.23
C GLY A 13 12.13 34.30 -27.13
N ARG A 14 11.16 34.53 -28.02
CA ARG A 14 10.51 35.84 -28.22
C ARG A 14 9.70 36.32 -27.01
N ASN A 15 8.86 35.44 -26.45
CA ASN A 15 7.94 35.80 -25.37
C ASN A 15 8.46 35.44 -23.96
N THR A 16 9.78 35.29 -23.81
CA THR A 16 10.44 34.86 -22.56
C THR A 16 10.15 35.75 -21.35
N ALA A 17 9.78 37.02 -21.55
CA ALA A 17 9.36 37.94 -20.49
C ALA A 17 7.93 37.70 -19.96
N LEU A 18 7.09 36.93 -20.67
CA LEU A 18 5.73 36.61 -20.29
C LEU A 18 5.66 35.28 -19.51
N LYS A 19 4.55 35.05 -18.80
CA LYS A 19 4.26 33.80 -18.06
C LYS A 19 2.78 33.44 -18.15
N GLY A 20 2.48 32.17 -17.98
CA GLY A 20 1.12 31.63 -17.86
C GLY A 20 0.29 31.82 -19.13
N ARG A 21 -1.05 31.92 -18.97
CA ARG A 21 -2.02 32.16 -20.06
C ARG A 21 -1.61 33.29 -21.03
N LYS A 22 -1.00 34.37 -20.51
CA LYS A 22 -0.52 35.50 -21.33
C LYS A 22 0.64 35.14 -22.25
N ARG A 23 1.50 34.19 -21.83
CA ARG A 23 2.56 33.66 -22.68
C ARG A 23 2.02 32.62 -23.67
N PHE A 24 1.14 31.73 -23.24
CA PHE A 24 0.50 30.75 -24.13
C PHE A 24 -0.17 31.43 -25.33
N ALA A 25 -0.96 32.47 -25.09
CA ALA A 25 -1.62 33.23 -26.15
C ALA A 25 -0.63 33.90 -27.13
N ALA A 26 0.50 34.41 -26.62
CA ALA A 26 1.54 35.03 -27.46
C ALA A 26 2.33 33.99 -28.27
N ASP A 27 2.74 32.88 -27.65
CA ASP A 27 3.46 31.78 -28.31
C ASP A 27 2.58 31.10 -29.38
N LEU A 28 1.25 31.08 -29.21
CA LEU A 28 0.28 30.60 -30.20
C LEU A 28 0.08 31.58 -31.38
N ASP A 29 -0.06 32.87 -31.11
CA ASP A 29 -0.17 33.93 -32.12
C ASP A 29 1.12 34.06 -32.97
N ASP A 30 2.29 33.90 -32.36
CA ASP A 30 3.57 33.79 -33.07
C ASP A 30 3.67 32.51 -33.92
N LEU A 31 3.19 31.37 -33.43
CA LEU A 31 3.17 30.11 -34.18
C LEU A 31 2.20 30.18 -35.39
N GLN A 32 1.03 30.80 -35.24
CA GLN A 32 0.09 31.05 -36.33
C GLN A 32 0.72 31.94 -37.41
N LYS A 33 1.42 33.03 -37.03
CA LYS A 33 2.16 33.87 -37.97
C LYS A 33 3.27 33.09 -38.69
N ALA A 34 4.03 32.26 -37.96
CA ALA A 34 5.06 31.41 -38.56
C ALA A 34 4.48 30.43 -39.58
N CYS A 35 3.34 29.81 -39.28
CA CYS A 35 2.59 28.96 -40.20
C CYS A 35 2.23 29.71 -41.51
N THR A 36 1.66 30.93 -41.42
CA THR A 36 1.36 31.75 -42.62
C THR A 36 2.58 32.17 -43.44
N GLN A 37 3.79 32.06 -42.89
CA GLN A 37 5.06 32.36 -43.57
C GLN A 37 5.73 31.10 -44.16
N GLY A 38 5.09 29.94 -44.07
CA GLY A 38 5.64 28.67 -44.56
C GLY A 38 6.62 28.04 -43.57
N PHE A 39 6.11 27.64 -42.39
CA PHE A 39 6.90 26.91 -41.41
C PHE A 39 7.19 25.48 -41.90
N VAL A 40 8.45 25.21 -42.24
CA VAL A 40 8.95 23.91 -42.72
C VAL A 40 10.03 23.40 -41.78
N ALA A 41 9.86 22.17 -41.27
CA ALA A 41 10.83 21.48 -40.43
C ALA A 41 10.84 19.98 -40.78
N HIS A 42 12.01 19.35 -40.77
CA HIS A 42 12.17 17.89 -40.99
C HIS A 42 11.51 17.33 -42.27
N GLY A 43 11.42 18.13 -43.34
CA GLY A 43 10.79 17.75 -44.62
C GLY A 43 9.26 17.92 -44.65
N LEU A 44 8.65 18.24 -43.51
CA LEU A 44 7.22 18.45 -43.35
C LEU A 44 6.88 19.95 -43.22
N VAL A 45 5.67 20.30 -43.65
CA VAL A 45 5.12 21.65 -43.71
C VAL A 45 3.94 21.76 -42.74
N LEU A 46 4.03 22.69 -41.79
CA LEU A 46 2.94 23.01 -40.88
C LEU A 46 1.96 23.94 -41.63
N SER A 47 0.90 23.36 -42.19
CA SER A 47 0.07 24.00 -43.22
C SER A 47 -1.11 24.82 -42.69
N SER A 48 -1.55 24.55 -41.46
CA SER A 48 -2.52 25.35 -40.72
C SER A 48 -2.29 25.14 -39.24
N VAL A 49 -2.31 26.23 -38.46
CA VAL A 49 -2.42 26.20 -36.99
C VAL A 49 -3.65 27.02 -36.62
N ARG A 50 -4.53 26.45 -35.79
CA ARG A 50 -5.71 27.15 -35.28
C ARG A 50 -5.74 27.07 -33.76
N SER A 51 -6.21 28.13 -33.11
CA SER A 51 -6.66 28.04 -31.72
C SER A 51 -7.80 27.03 -31.66
N GLY A 52 -7.75 26.10 -30.73
CA GLY A 52 -8.81 25.13 -30.54
C GLY A 52 -9.99 25.72 -29.77
N ASP A 53 -10.98 24.87 -29.55
CA ASP A 53 -12.27 25.20 -28.95
C ASP A 53 -12.19 25.64 -27.48
N ASP A 54 -11.19 25.16 -26.72
CA ASP A 54 -10.99 25.46 -25.30
C ASP A 54 -9.70 26.26 -25.03
N GLU A 55 -9.68 27.07 -23.96
CA GLU A 55 -8.43 27.73 -23.53
C GLU A 55 -7.35 26.68 -23.25
N GLY A 56 -6.19 26.80 -23.90
CA GLY A 56 -5.10 25.82 -23.79
C GLY A 56 -5.09 24.75 -24.88
N THR A 57 -6.02 24.81 -25.85
CA THR A 57 -6.04 23.91 -27.01
C THR A 57 -5.55 24.57 -28.31
N PHE A 58 -4.95 23.79 -29.20
CA PHE A 58 -4.67 24.17 -30.58
C PHE A 58 -4.67 22.97 -31.54
N GLU A 59 -5.02 23.22 -32.79
CA GLU A 59 -5.06 22.25 -33.89
C GLU A 59 -3.91 22.53 -34.86
N ALA A 60 -3.22 21.47 -35.32
CA ALA A 60 -2.07 21.54 -36.22
C ALA A 60 -2.20 20.56 -37.40
N VAL A 61 -2.29 21.09 -38.63
CA VAL A 61 -2.46 20.30 -39.87
C VAL A 61 -1.12 20.16 -40.59
N ILE A 62 -0.60 18.93 -40.65
CA ILE A 62 0.75 18.61 -41.14
C ILE A 62 0.71 17.99 -42.54
N LYS A 63 1.59 18.47 -43.42
CA LYS A 63 1.68 18.05 -44.82
C LYS A 63 3.11 17.74 -45.24
N THR A 64 3.27 16.91 -46.25
CA THR A 64 4.55 16.65 -46.92
C THR A 64 4.95 17.85 -47.79
N SER A 65 6.23 18.00 -48.13
CA SER A 65 6.69 19.02 -49.10
C SER A 65 6.06 18.88 -50.50
N SER A 66 5.48 17.74 -50.85
CA SER A 66 4.63 17.48 -52.03
C SER A 66 3.22 18.09 -51.93
N SER A 67 2.86 18.72 -50.80
CA SER A 67 1.51 19.18 -50.42
C SER A 67 0.48 18.07 -50.09
N GLU A 68 0.91 16.81 -50.02
CA GLU A 68 0.10 15.69 -49.54
C GLU A 68 -0.21 15.81 -48.04
N HIS A 69 -1.36 15.28 -47.61
CA HIS A 69 -1.77 15.32 -46.21
C HIS A 69 -1.11 14.18 -45.43
N VAL A 70 -0.44 14.50 -44.31
CA VAL A 70 0.13 13.49 -43.42
C VAL A 70 -0.84 13.20 -42.29
N VAL A 71 -1.09 14.20 -41.44
CA VAL A 71 -1.97 14.06 -40.27
C VAL A 71 -2.38 15.42 -39.70
N ASN A 72 -3.58 15.49 -39.15
CA ASN A 72 -4.06 16.56 -38.30
C ASN A 72 -3.91 16.13 -36.82
N VAL A 73 -3.44 17.02 -35.95
CA VAL A 73 -3.27 16.73 -34.52
C VAL A 73 -3.87 17.86 -33.68
N ASN A 74 -4.80 17.50 -32.80
CA ASN A 74 -5.28 18.38 -31.73
C ASN A 74 -4.43 18.18 -30.48
N ILE A 75 -4.00 19.28 -29.86
CA ILE A 75 -3.20 19.27 -28.64
C ILE A 75 -3.85 20.16 -27.58
N LEU A 76 -4.02 19.60 -26.38
CA LEU A 76 -4.55 20.23 -25.17
C LEU A 76 -3.43 20.34 -24.13
N LEU A 77 -3.27 21.48 -23.48
CA LEU A 77 -2.41 21.65 -22.30
C LEU A 77 -3.22 21.47 -21.02
N SER A 78 -2.70 20.68 -20.07
CA SER A 78 -3.40 20.34 -18.82
C SER A 78 -3.53 21.50 -17.81
N ASP A 79 -2.58 22.43 -17.81
CA ASP A 79 -2.67 23.71 -17.12
C ASP A 79 -1.89 24.77 -17.90
N MET A 80 -2.35 26.02 -17.79
CA MET A 80 -1.71 27.21 -18.35
C MET A 80 -1.25 28.21 -17.29
N ALA A 81 -1.47 27.97 -15.98
CA ALA A 81 -1.16 28.94 -14.93
C ALA A 81 0.34 29.30 -14.91
N ASP A 82 1.21 28.29 -14.95
CA ASP A 82 2.68 28.43 -14.94
C ASP A 82 3.34 28.13 -16.30
N TYR A 83 2.58 28.18 -17.39
CA TYR A 83 3.09 27.96 -18.75
C TYR A 83 4.31 28.86 -19.10
N PRO A 84 5.39 28.33 -19.72
CA PRO A 84 5.61 26.95 -20.15
C PRO A 84 6.31 26.05 -19.12
N LYS A 85 6.50 26.47 -17.86
CA LYS A 85 7.35 25.75 -16.89
C LYS A 85 6.78 24.41 -16.41
N THR A 86 5.46 24.32 -16.26
CA THR A 86 4.76 23.14 -15.76
C THR A 86 3.43 23.01 -16.48
N HIS A 87 3.35 22.03 -17.37
CA HIS A 87 2.15 21.56 -18.05
C HIS A 87 2.44 20.17 -18.63
N THR A 88 1.40 19.41 -18.94
CA THR A 88 1.50 18.23 -19.82
C THR A 88 0.65 18.47 -21.05
N CYS A 89 1.08 17.92 -22.18
CA CYS A 89 0.24 17.86 -23.37
C CYS A 89 -0.66 16.63 -23.31
N PHE A 90 -1.84 16.71 -23.94
CA PHE A 90 -2.66 15.59 -24.34
C PHE A 90 -3.00 15.75 -25.82
N SER A 91 -3.12 14.66 -26.55
CA SER A 91 -3.10 14.63 -28.01
C SER A 91 -4.10 13.63 -28.57
N TYR A 92 -4.67 13.96 -29.72
CA TYR A 92 -5.37 13.00 -30.58
C TYR A 92 -5.38 13.51 -32.03
N SER A 93 -5.45 12.60 -32.99
CA SER A 93 -5.82 12.95 -34.37
C SER A 93 -7.34 12.83 -34.54
N PRO A 94 -7.99 13.76 -35.27
CA PRO A 94 -9.36 13.59 -35.73
C PRO A 94 -9.46 12.75 -37.03
N ASP A 95 -8.32 12.40 -37.65
CA ASP A 95 -8.29 11.61 -38.89
C ASP A 95 -8.56 10.13 -38.61
N SER A 96 -9.12 9.42 -39.59
CA SER A 96 -9.31 7.97 -39.53
C SER A 96 -9.47 7.39 -40.95
N PRO A 97 -8.71 6.34 -41.33
CA PRO A 97 -7.68 5.66 -40.53
C PRO A 97 -6.36 6.45 -40.47
N VAL A 98 -5.66 6.34 -39.35
CA VAL A 98 -4.26 6.78 -39.18
C VAL A 98 -3.37 5.54 -39.11
N ALA A 99 -2.19 5.59 -39.73
CA ALA A 99 -1.24 4.48 -39.71
C ALA A 99 -0.66 4.27 -38.30
N VAL A 100 -0.39 3.02 -37.91
CA VAL A 100 -0.01 2.65 -36.53
C VAL A 100 1.26 3.39 -36.04
N ASN A 101 2.22 3.59 -36.95
CA ASN A 101 3.46 4.35 -36.72
C ASN A 101 3.25 5.88 -36.58
N ILE A 102 2.14 6.42 -37.06
CA ILE A 102 1.73 7.82 -36.85
C ILE A 102 0.92 7.93 -35.55
N GLN A 103 0.06 6.95 -35.26
CA GLN A 103 -0.72 6.90 -34.02
C GLN A 103 0.19 6.80 -32.78
N SER A 104 1.24 5.96 -32.81
CA SER A 104 2.20 5.86 -31.70
C SER A 104 2.94 7.18 -31.44
N VAL A 105 3.25 7.96 -32.49
CA VAL A 105 3.83 9.31 -32.36
C VAL A 105 2.83 10.29 -31.74
N ILE A 106 1.54 10.21 -32.11
CA ILE A 106 0.48 11.05 -31.53
C ILE A 106 0.30 10.74 -30.04
N ASP A 107 0.16 9.46 -29.68
CA ASP A 107 0.00 9.03 -28.29
C ASP A 107 1.23 9.39 -27.44
N GLY A 108 2.43 9.31 -28.04
CA GLY A 108 3.70 9.70 -27.44
C GLY A 108 3.82 11.18 -27.05
N ILE A 109 3.06 12.10 -27.66
CA ILE A 109 3.10 13.55 -27.32
C ILE A 109 2.76 13.79 -25.84
N ALA A 110 1.96 12.93 -25.22
CA ALA A 110 1.62 13.04 -23.80
C ALA A 110 2.81 12.81 -22.84
N SER A 111 3.90 12.20 -23.33
CA SER A 111 5.16 12.04 -22.58
C SER A 111 6.10 13.25 -22.64
N PHE A 112 5.84 14.21 -23.54
CA PHE A 112 6.77 15.31 -23.81
C PHE A 112 6.94 16.24 -22.59
N PRO A 113 8.18 16.75 -22.36
CA PRO A 113 8.43 17.72 -21.30
C PRO A 113 7.77 19.08 -21.60
N SER A 114 7.39 19.77 -20.54
CA SER A 114 6.84 21.13 -20.58
C SER A 114 7.79 22.13 -21.25
N GLN A 115 7.38 22.66 -22.41
CA GLN A 115 8.20 23.45 -23.34
C GLN A 115 7.33 24.49 -24.10
N SER A 116 7.92 25.32 -24.97
CA SER A 116 7.13 26.25 -25.80
C SER A 116 6.36 25.54 -26.92
N LEU A 117 5.30 26.14 -27.46
CA LEU A 117 4.52 25.54 -28.56
C LEU A 117 5.36 25.30 -29.82
N ALA A 118 6.33 26.18 -30.08
CA ALA A 118 7.26 26.02 -31.20
C ALA A 118 8.15 24.78 -31.02
N GLU A 119 8.67 24.53 -29.82
CA GLU A 119 9.49 23.35 -29.49
C GLU A 119 8.67 22.05 -29.52
N THR A 120 7.41 22.10 -29.09
CA THR A 120 6.48 20.95 -29.24
C THR A 120 6.22 20.62 -30.70
N MET A 121 5.98 21.61 -31.56
CA MET A 121 5.75 21.38 -32.99
C MET A 121 6.99 20.90 -33.74
N ASP A 122 8.18 21.40 -33.40
CA ASP A 122 9.44 20.93 -33.96
C ASP A 122 9.64 19.43 -33.66
N LYS A 123 9.38 18.99 -32.41
CA LYS A 123 9.45 17.58 -32.01
C LYS A 123 8.40 16.69 -32.69
N VAL A 124 7.16 17.17 -32.85
CA VAL A 124 6.11 16.43 -33.58
C VAL A 124 6.53 16.20 -35.04
N LEU A 125 7.00 17.24 -35.73
CA LEU A 125 7.47 17.15 -37.11
C LEU A 125 8.73 16.27 -37.23
N ALA A 126 9.66 16.37 -36.28
CA ALA A 126 10.86 15.53 -36.22
C ALA A 126 10.54 14.04 -36.00
N ASN A 127 9.47 13.70 -35.29
CA ASN A 127 9.05 12.31 -35.10
C ASN A 127 8.24 11.79 -36.29
N LEU A 128 7.36 12.60 -36.89
CA LEU A 128 6.59 12.22 -38.08
C LEU A 128 7.42 12.10 -39.37
N GLY A 129 8.53 12.84 -39.48
CA GLY A 129 9.42 12.77 -40.66
C GLY A 129 10.22 11.47 -40.76
N LYS A 130 10.46 10.77 -39.64
CA LYS A 130 11.26 9.53 -39.58
C LYS A 130 10.68 8.37 -40.41
N PRO A 131 9.40 7.96 -40.26
CA PRO A 131 8.85 6.83 -41.00
C PRO A 131 8.59 7.09 -42.51
N MET A 132 8.68 8.34 -42.99
CA MET A 132 8.35 8.66 -44.39
C MET A 132 9.54 8.60 -45.35
N SER A 133 10.78 8.43 -44.87
CA SER A 133 11.98 8.49 -45.73
C SER A 133 12.53 7.12 -46.18
N THR A 134 11.81 6.02 -45.94
CA THR A 134 12.32 4.64 -46.09
C THR A 134 11.68 3.84 -47.23
N GLY A 135 10.74 4.39 -48.00
CA GLY A 135 9.90 3.63 -48.94
C GLY A 135 9.94 4.09 -50.40
N THR A 136 11.05 3.87 -51.13
CA THR A 136 11.09 3.96 -52.61
C THR A 136 12.12 3.03 -53.26
N THR A 137 11.69 1.86 -53.72
CA THR A 137 12.32 1.12 -54.85
C THR A 137 11.29 0.18 -55.48
N GLU A 138 11.20 0.16 -56.81
CA GLU A 138 10.31 -0.68 -57.61
C GLU A 138 11.14 -1.71 -58.43
N SER A 139 10.65 -2.94 -58.60
CA SER A 139 10.88 -3.77 -59.81
C SER A 139 10.03 -5.05 -59.83
N ASP A 140 9.56 -5.41 -61.03
CA ASP A 140 8.63 -6.45 -61.48
C ASP A 140 8.67 -7.90 -60.90
N PRO A 141 7.61 -8.72 -61.17
CA PRO A 141 7.50 -10.13 -60.78
C PRO A 141 7.85 -11.14 -61.90
N GLU A 142 8.18 -12.39 -61.55
CA GLU A 142 8.04 -13.59 -62.41
C GLU A 142 8.00 -14.89 -61.55
N ASP A 143 6.93 -15.68 -61.77
CA ASP A 143 6.65 -17.13 -61.60
C ASP A 143 7.07 -17.99 -60.36
N GLU A 144 6.03 -18.61 -59.77
CA GLU A 144 5.79 -20.00 -59.26
C GLU A 144 7.01 -20.97 -59.08
N ASP A 145 7.12 -21.82 -58.03
CA ASP A 145 6.12 -22.76 -57.43
C ASP A 145 6.21 -22.92 -55.88
N ASP A 146 5.13 -23.49 -55.31
CA ASP A 146 4.86 -24.05 -53.96
C ASP A 146 6.01 -24.31 -52.94
N GLU A 147 5.87 -23.75 -51.72
CA GLU A 147 5.90 -24.52 -50.45
C GLU A 147 5.20 -23.73 -49.30
N GLU A 148 4.28 -24.36 -48.56
CA GLU A 148 3.60 -23.76 -47.39
C GLU A 148 4.44 -23.96 -46.11
N ASP A 149 5.06 -22.89 -45.59
CA ASP A 149 5.73 -22.93 -44.27
C ASP A 149 5.23 -21.84 -43.31
N TYR A 150 5.20 -22.16 -42.02
CA TYR A 150 4.55 -21.34 -40.99
C TYR A 150 5.42 -20.14 -40.59
N ALA A 151 5.08 -18.96 -41.12
CA ALA A 151 5.71 -17.70 -40.75
C ALA A 151 5.52 -17.38 -39.25
N PHE A 152 6.53 -17.73 -38.45
CA PHE A 152 6.73 -17.23 -37.10
C PHE A 152 6.92 -15.71 -37.19
N LEU A 153 6.01 -14.93 -36.59
CA LEU A 153 6.19 -13.47 -36.49
C LEU A 153 7.37 -13.19 -35.55
N SER A 154 8.52 -12.87 -36.12
CA SER A 154 9.72 -12.50 -35.38
C SER A 154 9.58 -11.12 -34.75
N ASP A 155 10.24 -10.93 -33.61
CA ASP A 155 10.26 -9.68 -32.83
C ASP A 155 11.30 -8.69 -33.41
N ASP A 156 11.36 -8.57 -34.74
CA ASP A 156 12.40 -7.88 -35.52
C ASP A 156 12.26 -6.35 -35.55
N ASP A 157 11.96 -5.72 -34.40
CA ASP A 157 12.02 -4.25 -34.23
C ASP A 157 13.37 -3.79 -33.61
N VAL A 158 14.31 -4.73 -33.41
CA VAL A 158 15.61 -4.56 -32.73
C VAL A 158 16.59 -3.61 -33.43
N HIS A 159 16.35 -3.20 -34.69
CA HIS A 159 17.33 -2.43 -35.49
C HIS A 159 16.85 -1.09 -36.08
N THR A 160 15.64 -0.60 -35.78
CA THR A 160 15.07 0.61 -36.42
C THR A 160 15.06 1.85 -35.51
N SER A 161 16.18 2.14 -34.80
CA SER A 161 16.17 3.10 -33.68
C SER A 161 17.37 4.09 -33.58
N SER A 162 17.98 4.46 -34.71
CA SER A 162 19.18 5.33 -34.82
C SER A 162 19.03 6.80 -34.35
N ASN A 163 17.96 7.15 -33.63
CA ASN A 163 17.76 8.47 -33.03
C ASN A 163 17.42 8.44 -31.52
N TYR A 164 17.11 7.27 -30.94
CA TYR A 164 16.84 7.13 -29.50
C TYR A 164 18.13 7.21 -28.65
N GLN A 165 19.28 6.86 -29.24
CA GLN A 165 20.60 6.92 -28.61
C GLN A 165 21.05 8.34 -28.21
N ASN A 166 20.37 9.41 -28.67
CA ASN A 166 20.78 10.79 -28.44
C ASN A 166 20.38 11.39 -27.07
N LEU A 167 19.43 10.78 -26.34
CA LEU A 167 18.97 11.27 -25.01
C LEU A 167 19.20 10.27 -23.86
N MET A 168 19.13 8.96 -24.15
CA MET A 168 19.41 7.89 -23.21
C MET A 168 20.83 7.37 -23.47
N ARG A 169 21.82 7.80 -22.67
CA ARG A 169 23.21 7.33 -22.80
C ARG A 169 23.32 5.87 -22.35
N ILE A 170 23.13 4.92 -23.28
CA ILE A 170 23.17 3.48 -22.97
C ILE A 170 24.54 3.07 -22.40
N THR A 171 25.65 3.64 -22.88
CA THR A 171 26.99 3.44 -22.31
C THR A 171 27.10 3.83 -20.83
N ARG A 172 26.39 4.88 -20.39
CA ARG A 172 26.35 5.27 -18.97
C ARG A 172 25.43 4.36 -18.16
N LEU A 173 24.30 3.93 -18.74
CA LEU A 173 23.42 2.96 -18.09
C LEU A 173 24.10 1.59 -17.90
N GLN A 174 24.87 1.15 -18.89
CA GLN A 174 25.71 -0.06 -18.86
C GLN A 174 26.76 0.03 -17.74
N HIS A 175 27.45 1.17 -17.61
CA HIS A 175 28.37 1.43 -16.49
C HIS A 175 27.67 1.33 -15.13
N ASP A 176 26.52 1.98 -14.96
CA ASP A 176 25.77 1.98 -13.70
C ASP A 176 25.21 0.57 -13.38
N PHE A 177 24.74 -0.16 -14.40
CA PHE A 177 24.31 -1.56 -14.26
C PHE A 177 25.47 -2.47 -13.80
N LEU A 178 26.69 -2.25 -14.31
CA LEU A 178 27.89 -2.95 -13.85
C LEU A 178 28.26 -2.56 -12.40
N GLU A 179 28.13 -1.29 -12.02
CA GLU A 179 28.33 -0.84 -10.62
C GLU A 179 27.30 -1.46 -9.64
N ILE A 180 26.06 -1.69 -10.08
CA ILE A 180 25.01 -2.36 -9.31
C ILE A 180 25.33 -3.85 -9.15
N VAL A 181 25.70 -4.55 -10.23
CA VAL A 181 26.08 -5.98 -10.18
C VAL A 181 27.35 -6.20 -9.36
N ALA A 182 28.32 -5.30 -9.43
CA ALA A 182 29.56 -5.36 -8.65
C ALA A 182 29.35 -5.25 -7.12
N ARG A 183 28.16 -4.83 -6.67
CA ARG A 183 27.75 -4.78 -5.26
C ARG A 183 26.69 -5.84 -4.90
N GLU A 184 26.64 -6.91 -5.69
CA GLU A 184 25.73 -8.07 -5.56
C GLU A 184 24.22 -7.76 -5.68
N TYR A 185 23.85 -6.60 -6.21
CA TYR A 185 22.46 -6.25 -6.51
C TYR A 185 22.08 -6.70 -7.93
N ARG A 186 20.78 -6.67 -8.24
CA ARG A 186 20.25 -6.95 -9.59
C ARG A 186 19.63 -5.66 -10.16
N PRO A 187 20.17 -5.09 -11.25
CA PRO A 187 19.50 -4.03 -12.00
C PRO A 187 18.41 -4.63 -12.89
N GLY A 188 17.51 -3.78 -13.38
CA GLY A 188 16.62 -4.10 -14.49
C GLY A 188 16.02 -2.84 -15.12
N LEU A 189 15.76 -2.89 -16.42
CA LEU A 189 15.23 -1.82 -17.25
C LEU A 189 13.84 -2.21 -17.74
N ILE A 190 12.83 -1.38 -17.44
CA ILE A 190 11.43 -1.65 -17.74
C ILE A 190 10.93 -0.57 -18.69
N ARG A 191 10.87 -0.88 -20.00
CA ARG A 191 10.41 0.07 -21.02
C ARG A 191 8.88 0.14 -21.07
N PHE A 192 8.34 1.36 -21.16
CA PHE A 192 6.93 1.58 -21.50
C PHE A 192 6.82 1.99 -22.99
N GLY A 193 5.59 2.20 -23.48
CA GLY A 193 5.39 2.68 -24.85
C GLY A 193 5.73 4.17 -24.96
N GLY A 194 6.55 4.53 -25.95
CA GLY A 194 7.09 5.89 -26.12
C GLY A 194 8.47 6.05 -25.48
N ASP A 195 8.82 7.30 -25.13
CA ASP A 195 10.16 7.64 -24.62
C ASP A 195 10.37 7.35 -23.11
N ASP A 196 9.37 6.81 -22.39
CA ASP A 196 9.42 6.66 -20.93
C ASP A 196 9.74 5.23 -20.43
N PHE A 197 10.49 5.14 -19.33
CA PHE A 197 10.97 3.88 -18.77
C PHE A 197 11.18 3.98 -17.26
N CYS A 198 11.21 2.82 -16.60
CA CYS A 198 11.63 2.67 -15.21
C CYS A 198 12.95 1.88 -15.11
N ILE A 199 13.67 2.09 -14.02
CA ILE A 199 14.78 1.23 -13.59
C ILE A 199 14.38 0.55 -12.28
N SER A 200 14.51 -0.76 -12.21
CA SER A 200 14.46 -1.54 -10.98
C SER A 200 15.86 -1.79 -10.43
N VAL A 201 16.03 -1.73 -9.11
CA VAL A 201 17.19 -2.29 -8.42
C VAL A 201 16.69 -3.19 -7.29
N SER A 202 17.25 -4.38 -7.15
CA SER A 202 16.78 -5.36 -6.17
C SER A 202 17.87 -6.19 -5.47
N LEU A 203 17.47 -6.75 -4.32
CA LEU A 203 18.28 -7.57 -3.42
C LEU A 203 17.40 -8.65 -2.80
N SER A 204 17.83 -9.91 -2.84
CA SER A 204 17.11 -11.01 -2.19
C SER A 204 17.02 -10.80 -0.67
N ILE A 205 15.83 -10.99 -0.09
CA ILE A 205 15.62 -10.82 1.36
C ILE A 205 16.51 -11.78 2.18
N ILE A 206 16.96 -12.89 1.59
CA ILE A 206 17.86 -13.82 2.28
C ILE A 206 19.26 -13.22 2.49
N LYS A 207 19.81 -12.48 1.52
CA LYS A 207 21.08 -11.73 1.68
C LYS A 207 20.92 -10.58 2.69
N LEU A 208 19.73 -9.95 2.74
CA LEU A 208 19.45 -8.91 3.75
C LEU A 208 19.60 -9.43 5.20
N THR A 209 19.41 -10.74 5.46
CA THR A 209 19.58 -11.34 6.79
C THR A 209 20.99 -11.21 7.39
N GLU A 210 22.00 -10.98 6.54
CA GLU A 210 23.39 -10.76 6.96
C GLU A 210 23.57 -9.39 7.63
N SER A 211 22.83 -8.37 7.16
CA SER A 211 22.87 -7.01 7.70
C SER A 211 21.80 -6.74 8.76
N VAL A 212 20.65 -7.40 8.66
CA VAL A 212 19.51 -7.29 9.57
C VAL A 212 19.19 -8.65 10.17
N PRO A 213 19.32 -8.87 11.49
CA PRO A 213 18.99 -10.15 12.10
C PRO A 213 17.59 -10.63 11.71
N ALA A 214 17.46 -11.86 11.24
CA ALA A 214 16.19 -12.41 10.72
C ALA A 214 15.00 -12.29 11.68
N ARG A 215 15.25 -12.31 13.01
CA ARG A 215 14.23 -12.07 14.04
C ARG A 215 13.60 -10.67 13.98
N ALA A 216 14.35 -9.68 13.50
CA ALA A 216 13.86 -8.33 13.25
C ALA A 216 13.01 -8.30 11.98
N LEU A 217 13.50 -8.85 10.86
CA LEU A 217 12.72 -8.97 9.61
C LEU A 217 11.36 -9.65 9.84
N ASN A 218 11.35 -10.81 10.51
CA ASN A 218 10.12 -11.53 10.85
C ASN A 218 9.15 -10.71 11.74
N ALA A 219 9.68 -9.88 12.63
CA ALA A 219 8.90 -9.01 13.50
C ALA A 219 8.46 -7.69 12.82
N TRP A 220 9.13 -7.26 11.75
CA TRP A 220 8.75 -6.09 10.94
C TRP A 220 7.57 -6.42 10.02
N ASP A 221 7.66 -7.54 9.30
CA ASP A 221 6.58 -8.11 8.48
C ASP A 221 6.87 -9.60 8.25
N ARG A 222 6.00 -10.49 8.74
CA ARG A 222 6.23 -11.95 8.66
C ARG A 222 6.35 -12.45 7.22
N ARG A 223 5.80 -11.69 6.25
CA ARG A 223 5.95 -12.00 4.82
C ARG A 223 7.41 -12.02 4.36
N LEU A 224 8.28 -11.19 4.94
CA LEU A 224 9.67 -11.02 4.47
C LEU A 224 10.45 -12.35 4.39
N LEU A 225 10.17 -13.31 5.29
CA LEU A 225 10.81 -14.63 5.31
C LEU A 225 9.84 -15.80 5.00
N SER A 226 8.55 -15.52 4.75
CA SER A 226 7.54 -16.59 4.53
C SER A 226 7.71 -17.32 3.20
N LYS A 227 8.35 -16.68 2.21
CA LYS A 227 8.75 -17.24 0.91
C LYS A 227 10.05 -16.62 0.42
N THR A 228 10.64 -17.18 -0.63
CA THR A 228 11.73 -16.54 -1.40
C THR A 228 11.17 -15.36 -2.18
N GLN A 229 11.85 -14.20 -2.09
CA GLN A 229 11.48 -12.95 -2.77
C GLN A 229 12.62 -11.92 -2.65
N ASN A 230 12.52 -10.85 -3.42
CA ASN A 230 13.44 -9.74 -3.50
C ASN A 230 12.82 -8.45 -2.94
N LEU A 231 13.62 -7.64 -2.23
CA LEU A 231 13.35 -6.22 -2.01
C LEU A 231 13.59 -5.49 -3.33
N VAL A 232 12.59 -4.79 -3.85
CA VAL A 232 12.69 -4.05 -5.12
C VAL A 232 12.45 -2.55 -4.88
N LEU A 233 13.35 -1.73 -5.42
CA LEU A 233 13.15 -0.31 -5.63
C LEU A 233 12.84 -0.07 -7.12
N LEU A 234 11.64 0.41 -7.41
CA LEU A 234 11.29 0.93 -8.74
C LEU A 234 11.54 2.44 -8.78
N ILE A 235 12.23 2.90 -9.82
CA ILE A 235 12.55 4.31 -10.07
C ILE A 235 11.94 4.72 -11.41
N SER A 236 11.11 5.75 -11.40
CA SER A 236 10.37 6.25 -12.57
C SER A 236 10.55 7.76 -12.76
N GLY A 237 10.10 8.29 -13.90
CA GLY A 237 10.14 9.73 -14.19
C GLY A 237 11.42 10.21 -14.88
N PHE A 238 12.19 9.31 -15.51
CA PHE A 238 13.37 9.65 -16.31
C PHE A 238 13.05 10.41 -17.61
N ARG A 239 11.83 10.26 -18.18
CA ARG A 239 11.35 11.01 -19.36
C ARG A 239 12.30 10.90 -20.58
N GLY A 240 12.82 9.70 -20.82
CA GLY A 240 13.76 9.43 -21.92
C GLY A 240 15.20 9.90 -21.72
N VAL A 241 15.52 10.58 -20.61
CA VAL A 241 16.87 11.11 -20.34
C VAL A 241 17.61 10.24 -19.34
N TYR A 242 18.81 9.76 -19.73
CA TYR A 242 19.73 9.08 -18.81
C TYR A 242 21.19 9.49 -19.06
N PRO A 243 21.97 9.85 -18.01
CA PRO A 243 21.55 10.04 -16.62
C PRO A 243 20.71 11.33 -16.45
N PRO A 244 19.81 11.41 -15.46
CA PRO A 244 18.97 12.59 -15.23
C PRO A 244 19.80 13.78 -14.73
N SER A 245 19.48 14.98 -15.22
CA SER A 245 20.13 16.23 -14.77
C SER A 245 19.84 16.52 -13.29
N ALA A 246 20.66 17.34 -12.62
CA ALA A 246 20.41 17.73 -11.23
C ALA A 246 19.02 18.39 -10.99
N SER A 247 18.44 19.02 -12.03
CA SER A 247 17.08 19.59 -12.00
C SER A 247 15.97 18.59 -12.38
N ASP A 248 16.31 17.47 -13.01
CA ASP A 248 15.37 16.39 -13.36
C ASP A 248 15.39 15.25 -12.34
N ALA A 249 16.48 15.07 -11.61
CA ALA A 249 16.58 14.15 -10.47
C ALA A 249 15.51 14.44 -9.41
N ALA A 250 15.16 15.71 -9.20
CA ALA A 250 14.07 16.15 -8.32
C ALA A 250 12.66 15.82 -8.85
N LYS A 251 12.54 15.21 -10.04
CA LYS A 251 11.29 14.74 -10.65
C LYS A 251 11.20 13.21 -10.68
N LEU A 252 12.26 12.51 -10.28
CA LEU A 252 12.28 11.06 -10.12
C LEU A 252 11.32 10.64 -9.03
N LYS A 253 10.77 9.43 -9.17
CA LYS A 253 9.80 8.84 -8.27
C LYS A 253 10.24 7.44 -7.87
N PHE A 254 10.11 7.15 -6.58
CA PHE A 254 10.69 5.98 -5.94
C PHE A 254 9.57 5.16 -5.29
N HIS A 255 9.50 3.88 -5.59
CA HIS A 255 8.50 2.96 -5.04
C HIS A 255 9.18 1.73 -4.47
N VAL A 256 8.90 1.38 -3.21
CA VAL A 256 9.55 0.30 -2.48
C VAL A 256 8.57 -0.84 -2.21
N GLY A 257 8.91 -2.06 -2.66
CA GLY A 257 8.05 -3.22 -2.53
C GLY A 257 8.82 -4.54 -2.51
N LEU A 258 8.07 -5.64 -2.52
CA LEU A 258 8.55 -7.00 -2.65
C LEU A 258 8.09 -7.58 -3.99
N SER A 259 8.92 -8.43 -4.60
CA SER A 259 8.60 -9.20 -5.81
C SER A 259 9.21 -10.59 -5.67
N GLY A 260 8.60 -11.63 -6.23
CA GLY A 260 9.20 -12.97 -6.28
C GLY A 260 10.47 -12.95 -7.11
N SER A 261 10.35 -12.54 -8.37
CA SER A 261 11.45 -12.28 -9.30
C SER A 261 12.22 -11.00 -8.96
N TYR A 262 13.43 -10.83 -9.53
CA TYR A 262 14.25 -9.62 -9.36
C TYR A 262 13.64 -8.33 -9.94
N LYS A 263 12.71 -8.45 -10.90
CA LYS A 263 12.19 -7.38 -11.76
C LYS A 263 10.67 -7.55 -11.97
N PRO A 264 9.81 -6.68 -11.39
CA PRO A 264 8.35 -6.82 -11.52
C PRO A 264 7.86 -6.54 -12.94
N SER A 265 6.71 -7.13 -13.30
CA SER A 265 6.19 -7.09 -14.68
C SER A 265 5.95 -5.68 -15.22
N LYS A 266 5.96 -5.52 -16.55
CA LYS A 266 5.69 -4.24 -17.23
C LYS A 266 4.33 -3.63 -16.86
N GLU A 267 3.33 -4.45 -16.53
CA GLU A 267 2.02 -3.99 -16.07
C GLU A 267 2.05 -3.56 -14.59
N ASN A 268 2.57 -4.40 -13.70
CA ASN A 268 2.66 -4.11 -12.27
C ASN A 268 3.52 -2.87 -11.99
N SER A 269 4.63 -2.72 -12.72
CA SER A 269 5.51 -1.55 -12.66
C SER A 269 4.83 -0.28 -13.19
N ARG A 270 3.99 -0.40 -14.23
CA ARG A 270 3.18 0.72 -14.74
C ARG A 270 2.07 1.12 -13.77
N GLU A 271 1.45 0.18 -13.06
CA GLU A 271 0.50 0.48 -12.00
C GLU A 271 1.20 1.18 -10.81
N ALA A 272 2.32 0.63 -10.33
CA ALA A 272 3.09 1.20 -9.22
C ALA A 272 3.52 2.66 -9.47
N CYS A 273 3.84 3.00 -10.73
CA CYS A 273 4.29 4.33 -11.12
C CYS A 273 3.16 5.29 -11.56
N ARG A 274 1.89 4.86 -11.55
CA ARG A 274 0.74 5.75 -11.84
C ARG A 274 0.56 6.75 -10.70
N ASN A 275 0.76 8.03 -11.02
CA ASN A 275 0.85 9.09 -10.01
C ASN A 275 -0.41 9.36 -9.19
N PHE A 276 -1.61 9.09 -9.73
CA PHE A 276 -2.87 9.32 -9.04
C PHE A 276 -3.91 8.28 -9.45
N SER A 277 -4.18 7.30 -8.59
CA SER A 277 -5.43 6.54 -8.63
C SER A 277 -6.52 7.36 -7.94
N LEU A 278 -7.39 8.01 -8.72
CA LEU A 278 -8.68 8.48 -8.22
C LEU A 278 -9.53 7.25 -7.86
N ILE A 279 -9.59 6.92 -6.57
CA ILE A 279 -10.48 5.86 -6.05
C ILE A 279 -11.91 6.37 -6.18
N THR A 280 -12.52 6.07 -7.31
CA THR A 280 -13.95 6.31 -7.56
C THR A 280 -14.72 5.11 -7.03
N ASN A 281 -15.32 5.26 -5.85
CA ASN A 281 -16.26 4.27 -5.32
C ASN A 281 -17.45 4.20 -6.29
N ASP A 282 -17.61 3.07 -6.98
CA ASP A 282 -18.65 2.90 -7.99
C ASP A 282 -19.92 2.22 -7.44
N ALA A 283 -20.88 1.95 -8.32
CA ALA A 283 -22.12 1.27 -7.95
C ALA A 283 -21.89 -0.20 -7.53
N GLU A 284 -20.79 -0.82 -7.96
CA GLU A 284 -20.35 -2.15 -7.52
C GLU A 284 -19.93 -2.06 -6.05
N ASP A 285 -19.13 -1.04 -5.67
CA ASP A 285 -18.65 -0.82 -4.30
C ASP A 285 -19.79 -0.47 -3.32
N GLN A 286 -20.77 0.34 -3.73
CA GLN A 286 -21.92 0.68 -2.87
C GLN A 286 -22.83 -0.54 -2.60
N LEU A 287 -23.09 -1.36 -3.63
CA LEU A 287 -23.92 -2.56 -3.51
C LEU A 287 -23.18 -3.68 -2.77
N GLN A 288 -21.85 -3.71 -2.88
CA GLN A 288 -20.96 -4.54 -2.06
C GLN A 288 -21.03 -4.13 -0.57
N LEU A 289 -20.92 -2.84 -0.25
CA LEU A 289 -21.03 -2.33 1.13
C LEU A 289 -22.37 -2.72 1.78
N ALA A 290 -23.47 -2.67 1.02
CA ALA A 290 -24.79 -3.08 1.48
C ALA A 290 -24.89 -4.60 1.78
N ARG A 291 -24.26 -5.45 0.96
CA ARG A 291 -24.14 -6.89 1.25
C ARG A 291 -23.28 -7.17 2.48
N GLU A 292 -22.27 -6.34 2.72
CA GLU A 292 -21.37 -6.47 3.87
C GLU A 292 -22.04 -6.02 5.17
N LYS A 293 -22.90 -4.99 5.14
CA LYS A 293 -23.80 -4.66 6.27
C LYS A 293 -24.70 -5.85 6.63
N ALA A 294 -25.26 -6.53 5.62
CA ALA A 294 -26.10 -7.71 5.83
C ALA A 294 -25.34 -8.89 6.43
N ALA A 295 -24.18 -9.26 5.87
CA ALA A 295 -23.36 -10.37 6.38
C ALA A 295 -22.79 -10.10 7.78
N ALA A 296 -22.48 -8.84 8.11
CA ALA A 296 -22.06 -8.46 9.46
C ALA A 296 -23.21 -8.57 10.49
N ALA A 297 -24.43 -8.21 10.10
CA ALA A 297 -25.62 -8.37 10.94
C ALA A 297 -25.99 -9.85 11.13
N GLU A 298 -25.88 -10.67 10.08
CA GLU A 298 -26.09 -12.12 10.13
C GLU A 298 -25.08 -12.80 11.07
N ALA A 299 -23.79 -12.45 10.95
CA ALA A 299 -22.75 -12.94 11.86
C ALA A 299 -22.95 -12.49 13.33
N ALA A 300 -23.52 -11.30 13.56
CA ALA A 300 -23.82 -10.81 14.90
C ALA A 300 -25.02 -11.54 15.55
N MET A 301 -25.99 -12.02 14.77
CA MET A 301 -27.13 -12.80 15.29
C MET A 301 -26.76 -14.22 15.72
N ILE A 302 -25.63 -14.78 15.25
CA ILE A 302 -25.16 -16.12 15.61
C ILE A 302 -24.61 -16.15 17.06
N ASP A 303 -24.16 -15.01 17.59
CA ASP A 303 -23.57 -14.89 18.95
C ASP A 303 -24.64 -14.66 20.06
N GLU A 304 -25.91 -14.47 19.69
CA GLU A 304 -27.00 -14.10 20.61
C GLU A 304 -27.95 -15.25 20.99
N PHE A 305 -27.76 -16.45 20.40
CA PHE A 305 -28.49 -17.68 20.75
C PHE A 305 -27.52 -18.77 21.22
N GLU A 306 -27.67 -19.24 22.46
CA GLU A 306 -27.04 -20.49 22.91
C GLU A 306 -27.60 -21.65 22.06
N MET A 307 -26.73 -22.36 21.34
CA MET A 307 -27.11 -23.55 20.57
C MET A 307 -27.17 -24.77 21.50
N ASP A 308 -28.35 -25.41 21.61
CA ASP A 308 -28.47 -26.76 22.15
C ASP A 308 -27.72 -27.75 21.23
N GLU A 309 -27.03 -28.74 21.82
CA GLU A 309 -26.03 -29.58 21.13
C GLU A 309 -26.61 -30.58 20.09
N ASP A 310 -27.92 -30.76 20.01
CA ASP A 310 -28.58 -31.87 19.28
C ASP A 310 -28.85 -31.62 17.77
N ASP A 311 -28.76 -30.38 17.26
CA ASP A 311 -29.18 -30.03 15.88
C ASP A 311 -28.01 -30.03 14.83
N LEU A 312 -26.86 -30.61 15.16
CA LEU A 312 -25.61 -30.47 14.37
C LEU A 312 -25.39 -31.46 13.20
N ASP A 313 -26.35 -32.33 12.86
CA ASP A 313 -26.31 -33.22 11.67
C ASP A 313 -26.61 -32.45 10.35
N GLY A 314 -25.88 -31.33 10.14
CA GLY A 314 -26.23 -30.24 9.21
C GLY A 314 -25.17 -29.83 8.17
N ASN A 315 -24.11 -30.63 7.97
CA ASN A 315 -23.16 -30.50 6.84
C ASN A 315 -22.44 -29.13 6.67
N PHE A 316 -22.20 -28.38 7.74
CA PHE A 316 -21.37 -27.15 7.68
C PHE A 316 -19.85 -27.40 7.61
N ALA A 317 -19.41 -28.66 7.71
CA ALA A 317 -18.03 -29.09 7.53
C ALA A 317 -17.60 -29.13 6.03
N THR A 318 -17.90 -28.07 5.28
CA THR A 318 -17.29 -27.87 3.95
C THR A 318 -15.85 -27.39 4.16
N THR A 319 -14.89 -28.25 3.83
CA THR A 319 -13.45 -28.04 4.03
C THR A 319 -13.02 -26.62 3.65
N LEU A 320 -12.42 -25.90 4.61
CA LEU A 320 -11.65 -24.68 4.34
C LEU A 320 -10.37 -25.04 3.59
N GLN A 321 -10.49 -25.35 2.30
CA GLN A 321 -9.39 -25.15 1.38
C GLN A 321 -9.14 -23.64 1.35
N GLU A 322 -7.98 -23.22 1.87
CA GLU A 322 -7.51 -21.88 1.56
C GLU A 322 -7.32 -21.82 0.04
N GLU A 323 -8.02 -20.90 -0.63
CA GLU A 323 -7.62 -20.45 -1.96
C GLU A 323 -6.24 -19.82 -1.78
N GLU A 324 -5.18 -20.61 -2.03
CA GLU A 324 -3.82 -20.09 -2.11
C GLU A 324 -3.84 -18.94 -3.13
N GLU A 325 -3.30 -17.78 -2.74
CA GLU A 325 -3.04 -16.73 -3.72
C GLU A 325 -2.04 -17.32 -4.71
N GLU A 326 -2.49 -17.69 -5.91
CA GLU A 326 -1.63 -18.10 -7.03
C GLU A 326 -0.44 -17.15 -7.08
N ASP A 327 0.75 -17.68 -6.79
CA ASP A 327 1.83 -16.84 -6.28
C ASP A 327 2.62 -16.22 -7.44
N VAL A 328 1.95 -15.29 -8.13
CA VAL A 328 2.43 -14.60 -9.34
C VAL A 328 3.83 -14.02 -9.07
N PRO A 329 4.91 -14.55 -9.68
CA PRO A 329 6.27 -14.20 -9.29
C PRO A 329 6.59 -12.72 -9.47
N ASP A 330 6.04 -12.08 -10.49
CA ASP A 330 6.37 -10.70 -10.88
C ASP A 330 5.48 -9.63 -10.22
N ARG A 331 4.77 -10.00 -9.15
CA ARG A 331 3.83 -9.15 -8.42
C ARG A 331 4.56 -8.22 -7.45
N PHE A 332 4.41 -6.91 -7.67
CA PHE A 332 4.98 -5.87 -6.81
C PHE A 332 4.07 -5.56 -5.60
N ASP A 333 4.22 -6.30 -4.51
CA ASP A 333 3.43 -6.11 -3.28
C ASP A 333 4.10 -5.13 -2.30
N LYS A 334 3.30 -4.26 -1.67
CA LYS A 334 3.76 -3.39 -0.58
C LYS A 334 3.80 -4.13 0.78
N PHE A 335 4.85 -3.88 1.55
CA PHE A 335 5.02 -4.42 2.91
C PHE A 335 4.92 -3.32 3.98
N SER A 336 4.94 -3.70 5.26
CA SER A 336 4.63 -2.80 6.40
C SER A 336 5.50 -1.54 6.53
N LEU A 337 6.64 -1.45 5.83
CA LEU A 337 7.48 -0.25 5.79
C LEU A 337 7.43 0.50 4.44
N SER A 338 6.85 -0.09 3.37
CA SER A 338 6.82 0.52 2.02
C SER A 338 6.34 1.96 2.04
N GLY A 339 5.21 2.28 2.68
CA GLY A 339 4.70 3.66 2.74
C GLY A 339 5.60 4.66 3.49
N SER A 340 6.40 4.20 4.45
CA SER A 340 7.42 5.04 5.11
C SER A 340 8.64 5.25 4.21
N LEU A 341 9.02 4.25 3.42
CA LEU A 341 10.21 4.31 2.58
C LEU A 341 9.92 5.07 1.28
N ASP A 342 8.74 4.87 0.67
CA ASP A 342 8.19 5.73 -0.39
C ASP A 342 8.21 7.21 0.04
N SER A 343 7.70 7.52 1.24
CA SER A 343 7.69 8.88 1.78
C SER A 343 9.10 9.48 1.85
N LEU A 344 10.06 8.75 2.43
CA LEU A 344 11.45 9.20 2.56
C LEU A 344 12.11 9.43 1.19
N MET A 345 11.99 8.46 0.29
CA MET A 345 12.69 8.47 -0.99
C MET A 345 12.16 9.55 -1.93
N ASN A 346 10.84 9.82 -1.92
CA ASN A 346 10.25 10.87 -2.77
C ASN A 346 10.44 12.29 -2.20
N HIS A 347 10.53 12.48 -0.87
CA HIS A 347 10.61 13.82 -0.27
C HIS A 347 12.02 14.26 0.17
N GLN A 348 12.87 13.35 0.66
CA GLN A 348 14.15 13.72 1.29
C GLN A 348 15.38 13.27 0.50
N PHE A 349 15.37 12.09 -0.13
CA PHE A 349 16.58 11.48 -0.72
C PHE A 349 17.37 12.40 -1.65
N VAL A 350 16.72 13.03 -2.64
CA VAL A 350 17.40 13.91 -3.62
C VAL A 350 17.98 15.16 -2.93
N MET A 351 17.30 15.70 -1.92
CA MET A 351 17.81 16.82 -1.13
C MET A 351 19.02 16.42 -0.27
N LEU A 352 19.00 15.22 0.32
CA LEU A 352 20.11 14.66 1.08
C LEU A 352 21.35 14.44 0.19
N VAL A 353 21.20 13.87 -1.01
CA VAL A 353 22.30 13.73 -2.00
C VAL A 353 22.91 15.09 -2.35
N ASN A 354 22.08 16.11 -2.60
CA ASN A 354 22.54 17.45 -2.93
C ASN A 354 23.27 18.13 -1.76
N MET A 355 22.73 18.05 -0.53
CA MET A 355 23.40 18.55 0.68
C MET A 355 24.74 17.84 0.93
N ARG A 356 24.78 16.50 0.77
CA ARG A 356 26.01 15.71 0.89
C ARG A 356 27.09 16.20 -0.08
N ARG A 357 26.78 16.33 -1.37
CA ARG A 357 27.73 16.79 -2.39
C ARG A 357 28.19 18.23 -2.18
N LYS A 358 27.30 19.14 -1.80
CA LYS A 358 27.65 20.55 -1.54
C LYS A 358 28.62 20.68 -0.36
N TYR A 359 28.36 19.98 0.74
CA TYR A 359 29.05 20.17 2.03
C TYR A 359 30.10 19.11 2.40
N GLY A 360 30.21 18.00 1.66
CA GLY A 360 31.15 16.92 1.95
C GLY A 360 30.76 16.06 3.17
N LEU A 361 29.46 15.96 3.46
CA LEU A 361 28.90 15.22 4.60
C LEU A 361 28.69 13.74 4.28
N GLY A 362 28.63 12.91 5.32
CA GLY A 362 28.07 11.56 5.23
C GLY A 362 26.53 11.57 5.30
N TRP A 363 25.92 10.38 5.29
CA TRP A 363 24.46 10.25 5.38
C TRP A 363 23.90 10.80 6.69
N ALA A 364 24.43 10.36 7.84
CA ALA A 364 23.97 10.82 9.15
C ALA A 364 24.14 12.34 9.37
N GLY A 365 25.25 12.91 8.88
CA GLY A 365 25.49 14.35 8.91
C GLY A 365 24.50 15.14 8.04
N ALA A 366 24.19 14.67 6.83
CA ALA A 366 23.19 15.30 5.96
C ALA A 366 21.76 15.15 6.48
N GLU A 367 21.39 13.97 7.01
CA GLU A 367 20.11 13.75 7.70
C GLU A 367 19.96 14.71 8.89
N ARG A 368 21.03 14.93 9.68
CA ARG A 368 21.05 15.90 10.78
C ARG A 368 20.96 17.35 10.31
N LEU A 369 21.64 17.73 9.23
CA LEU A 369 21.54 19.08 8.65
C LEU A 369 20.13 19.35 8.14
N PHE A 370 19.56 18.43 7.36
CA PHE A 370 18.19 18.53 6.83
C PHE A 370 17.16 18.67 7.96
N SER A 371 17.25 17.82 8.99
CA SER A 371 16.41 17.86 10.20
C SER A 371 16.43 19.23 10.89
N GLU A 372 17.62 19.82 11.06
CA GLU A 372 17.77 21.12 11.72
C GLU A 372 17.38 22.30 10.81
N VAL A 373 17.49 22.17 9.49
CA VAL A 373 16.96 23.11 8.50
C VAL A 373 15.43 23.15 8.56
N GLU A 374 14.74 22.00 8.52
CA GLU A 374 13.28 21.94 8.67
C GLU A 374 12.82 22.46 10.04
N LYS A 375 13.52 22.08 11.11
CA LYS A 375 13.17 22.47 12.49
C LYS A 375 13.39 23.96 12.79
N SER A 376 14.37 24.61 12.13
CA SER A 376 14.69 26.02 12.36
C SER A 376 14.16 26.98 11.29
N GLN A 377 13.71 26.47 10.13
CA GLN A 377 13.25 27.25 8.97
C GLN A 377 14.30 28.29 8.51
N LYS A 378 15.57 27.88 8.49
CA LYS A 378 16.74 28.69 8.11
C LYS A 378 17.45 28.14 6.87
N LEU A 379 18.30 28.98 6.28
CA LEU A 379 19.22 28.55 5.22
C LEU A 379 20.20 27.49 5.73
N GLU A 380 20.41 26.45 4.93
CA GLU A 380 21.36 25.35 5.17
C GLU A 380 22.77 25.82 5.55
N GLU A 381 23.25 26.92 4.95
CA GLU A 381 24.56 27.53 5.23
C GLU A 381 24.65 28.12 6.65
N GLU A 382 23.57 28.74 7.14
CA GLU A 382 23.48 29.23 8.53
C GLU A 382 23.42 28.07 9.53
N VAL A 383 22.58 27.06 9.25
CA VAL A 383 22.39 25.91 10.13
C VAL A 383 23.68 25.11 10.25
N LEU A 384 24.38 24.89 9.13
CA LEU A 384 25.69 24.25 9.12
C LEU A 384 26.72 25.07 9.91
N ALA A 385 26.79 26.40 9.72
CA ALA A 385 27.72 27.25 10.47
C ALA A 385 27.49 27.22 11.99
N ILE A 386 26.23 27.10 12.43
CA ILE A 386 25.87 27.02 13.85
C ILE A 386 26.10 25.60 14.42
N LYS A 387 25.73 24.54 13.67
CA LYS A 387 25.67 23.15 14.17
C LYS A 387 26.72 22.20 13.61
N LEU A 388 27.76 22.69 12.92
CA LEU A 388 28.82 21.87 12.30
C LEU A 388 29.35 20.74 13.19
N LYS A 389 29.56 21.01 14.49
CA LYS A 389 30.06 20.03 15.46
C LYS A 389 29.07 18.90 15.76
N GLU A 390 27.77 19.18 15.83
CA GLU A 390 26.73 18.15 16.00
C GLU A 390 26.65 17.27 14.73
N ILE A 391 26.63 17.91 13.57
CA ILE A 391 26.56 17.28 12.24
C ILE A 391 27.75 16.33 12.02
N GLN A 392 28.98 16.80 12.31
CA GLN A 392 30.19 15.98 12.20
C GLN A 392 30.28 14.87 13.26
N LEU A 393 29.66 15.04 14.42
CA LEU A 393 29.61 14.00 15.46
C LEU A 393 28.70 12.83 15.06
N GLU A 394 27.59 13.09 14.36
CA GLU A 394 26.73 12.03 13.82
C GLU A 394 27.46 11.19 12.77
N ASP A 395 28.14 11.82 11.80
CA ASP A 395 28.97 11.11 10.81
C ASP A 395 30.10 10.28 11.47
N GLN A 396 30.75 10.82 12.50
CA GLN A 396 31.76 10.09 13.27
C GLN A 396 31.16 8.91 14.04
N THR A 397 29.94 9.06 14.56
CA THR A 397 29.22 8.00 15.28
C THR A 397 28.83 6.86 14.34
N GLU A 398 28.33 7.17 13.14
CA GLU A 398 28.01 6.17 12.12
C GLU A 398 29.26 5.40 11.66
N ARG A 399 30.33 6.12 11.31
CA ARG A 399 31.64 5.51 10.95
C ARG A 399 32.22 4.67 12.09
N ALA A 400 31.97 5.03 13.36
CA ALA A 400 32.41 4.26 14.51
C ALA A 400 31.59 2.96 14.73
N MET A 401 30.30 2.95 14.42
CA MET A 401 29.47 1.73 14.48
C MET A 401 29.89 0.72 13.40
N ILE A 402 30.12 1.19 12.17
CA ILE A 402 30.65 0.37 11.06
C ILE A 402 32.03 -0.19 11.43
N ARG A 403 32.97 0.65 11.87
CA ARG A 403 34.34 0.23 12.24
C ARG A 403 34.36 -0.80 13.38
N LYS A 404 33.43 -0.71 14.34
CA LYS A 404 33.29 -1.67 15.45
C LYS A 404 32.50 -2.93 15.06
N LYS A 405 32.05 -3.07 13.80
CA LYS A 405 31.17 -4.15 13.32
C LYS A 405 29.88 -4.30 14.14
N ILE A 406 29.35 -3.19 14.68
CA ILE A 406 28.08 -3.16 15.43
C ILE A 406 26.88 -3.25 14.48
N THR A 407 27.05 -2.80 13.24
CA THR A 407 26.06 -2.86 12.17
C THR A 407 26.80 -2.96 10.85
N ILE A 408 26.33 -3.84 9.95
CA ILE A 408 26.80 -3.91 8.56
C ILE A 408 25.89 -2.98 7.75
N LEU A 409 26.47 -2.00 7.06
CA LEU A 409 25.76 -1.07 6.18
C LEU A 409 26.34 -1.21 4.76
N PRO A 410 25.53 -0.97 3.71
CA PRO A 410 26.03 -1.02 2.34
C PRO A 410 27.09 0.06 2.09
N ASP A 411 27.99 -0.21 1.16
CA ASP A 411 29.00 0.76 0.74
C ASP A 411 28.35 2.01 0.14
N ASP A 412 28.97 3.15 0.41
CA ASP A 412 28.47 4.48 0.10
C ASP A 412 29.00 4.95 -1.26
N PRO A 413 28.21 4.94 -2.36
CA PRO A 413 28.71 5.22 -3.71
C PRO A 413 29.27 6.64 -3.84
N LEU A 414 28.77 7.57 -3.00
CA LEU A 414 29.18 8.98 -3.00
C LEU A 414 30.49 9.24 -2.24
N TYR A 415 31.12 8.24 -1.62
CA TYR A 415 32.29 8.47 -0.75
C TYR A 415 33.57 8.86 -1.51
N SER A 416 33.77 8.31 -2.71
CA SER A 416 34.95 8.54 -3.55
C SER A 416 34.74 9.53 -4.70
N MET A 417 33.52 10.06 -4.87
CA MET A 417 33.17 10.95 -5.99
C MET A 417 33.67 12.38 -5.77
N GLY A 418 34.11 13.02 -6.85
CA GLY A 418 34.35 14.44 -6.93
C GLY A 418 33.07 15.28 -6.87
N ARG A 419 33.23 16.60 -6.72
CA ARG A 419 32.09 17.52 -6.64
C ARG A 419 31.27 17.59 -7.92
N ASP A 420 31.89 17.39 -9.07
CA ASP A 420 31.31 17.63 -10.40
C ASP A 420 30.91 16.34 -11.14
N ASP A 421 31.18 15.17 -10.56
CA ASP A 421 30.99 13.85 -11.17
C ASP A 421 29.50 13.51 -11.44
N GLU A 422 29.24 12.71 -12.48
CA GLU A 422 27.89 12.21 -12.78
C GLU A 422 27.51 11.06 -11.82
N VAL A 423 26.47 11.26 -11.01
CA VAL A 423 25.99 10.30 -9.99
C VAL A 423 25.18 9.16 -10.62
N ASP A 424 25.53 7.93 -10.26
CA ASP A 424 24.65 6.76 -10.42
C ASP A 424 23.46 6.92 -9.46
N TRP A 425 22.33 7.38 -10.00
CA TRP A 425 21.11 7.59 -9.22
C TRP A 425 20.45 6.28 -8.78
N PRO A 426 20.30 5.24 -9.63
CA PRO A 426 19.75 3.96 -9.22
C PRO A 426 20.49 3.31 -8.04
N LEU A 427 21.82 3.19 -8.12
CA LEU A 427 22.61 2.61 -7.05
C LEU A 427 22.62 3.48 -5.79
N THR A 428 22.81 4.80 -5.92
CA THR A 428 22.82 5.70 -4.76
C THR A 428 21.49 5.66 -4.02
N ALA A 429 20.37 5.55 -4.74
CA ALA A 429 19.05 5.38 -4.16
C ALA A 429 18.90 4.03 -3.46
N PHE A 430 19.41 2.95 -4.04
CA PHE A 430 19.32 1.61 -3.46
C PHE A 430 20.22 1.43 -2.24
N CYS A 431 21.48 1.86 -2.28
CA CYS A 431 22.38 1.86 -1.11
C CYS A 431 21.79 2.70 0.04
N TYR A 432 21.21 3.87 -0.25
CA TYR A 432 20.54 4.68 0.77
C TYR A 432 19.30 3.96 1.34
N LEU A 433 18.47 3.34 0.49
CA LEU A 433 17.32 2.55 0.91
C LEU A 433 17.72 1.37 1.82
N VAL A 434 18.75 0.60 1.45
CA VAL A 434 19.24 -0.54 2.24
C VAL A 434 19.84 -0.06 3.55
N ARG A 435 20.71 0.97 3.56
CA ARG A 435 21.19 1.63 4.79
C ARG A 435 20.02 2.01 5.69
N ARG A 436 19.00 2.63 5.11
CA ARG A 436 17.83 3.10 5.85
C ARG A 436 17.02 1.96 6.43
N LEU A 437 16.82 0.87 5.69
CA LEU A 437 16.13 -0.32 6.16
C LEU A 437 16.90 -0.98 7.31
N THR A 438 18.22 -1.12 7.21
CA THR A 438 19.05 -1.66 8.30
C THR A 438 19.04 -0.78 9.55
N LEU A 439 18.93 0.55 9.40
CA LEU A 439 18.86 1.50 10.52
C LEU A 439 17.43 1.89 10.92
N CYS A 440 16.37 1.30 10.34
CA CYS A 440 15.00 1.87 10.40
C CYS A 440 14.43 2.01 11.83
N THR A 441 14.90 1.18 12.76
CA THR A 441 14.55 1.20 14.19
C THR A 441 15.21 2.32 15.00
N ARG A 442 16.14 3.07 14.40
CA ARG A 442 16.86 4.22 15.01
C ARG A 442 16.30 5.58 14.56
N TYR A 443 15.31 5.58 13.67
CA TYR A 443 14.69 6.78 13.12
C TYR A 443 13.16 6.67 13.20
N CYS A 444 12.47 7.82 13.24
CA CYS A 444 11.03 7.87 13.16
C CYS A 444 10.53 7.46 11.77
N ILE A 445 9.58 6.53 11.68
CA ILE A 445 9.01 6.11 10.38
C ILE A 445 8.07 7.15 9.72
N VAL A 446 7.87 8.31 10.35
CA VAL A 446 7.00 9.39 9.86
C VAL A 446 7.80 10.63 9.48
N CYS A 447 8.46 11.30 10.43
CA CYS A 447 9.26 12.50 10.13
C CYS A 447 10.72 12.19 9.76
N HIS A 448 11.12 10.91 9.76
CA HIS A 448 12.44 10.44 9.35
C HIS A 448 13.65 10.95 10.15
N ASN A 449 13.41 11.78 11.16
CA ASN A 449 14.40 12.22 12.14
C ASN A 449 14.89 11.05 13.02
N LYS A 450 16.14 11.13 13.48
CA LYS A 450 16.75 10.17 14.42
C LYS A 450 15.98 10.17 15.75
N LEU A 451 15.77 9.00 16.34
CA LEU A 451 15.14 8.87 17.66
C LEU A 451 16.13 9.24 18.76
N GLU A 452 15.69 10.03 19.74
CA GLU A 452 16.47 10.42 20.92
C GLU A 452 16.38 9.35 22.03
N THR A 453 16.42 8.07 21.64
CA THR A 453 16.36 6.92 22.56
C THR A 453 17.76 6.34 22.81
N GLU A 454 18.07 6.04 24.08
CA GLU A 454 19.31 5.34 24.46
C GLU A 454 19.41 3.92 23.86
N TYR A 455 18.26 3.35 23.48
CA TYR A 455 18.10 1.97 23.03
C TYR A 455 17.28 1.87 21.74
N VAL A 456 17.55 0.84 20.96
CA VAL A 456 17.01 0.64 19.61
C VAL A 456 15.94 -0.43 19.64
N ALA A 457 14.71 -0.10 19.23
CA ALA A 457 13.59 -1.04 19.28
C ALA A 457 13.73 -2.20 18.27
N LEU A 458 13.06 -3.34 18.51
CA LEU A 458 12.99 -4.37 17.47
C LEU A 458 12.08 -3.92 16.33
N LYS A 459 10.86 -3.45 16.63
CA LYS A 459 9.95 -2.86 15.63
C LYS A 459 10.26 -1.36 15.42
N PRO A 460 10.26 -0.85 14.18
CA PRO A 460 10.31 0.59 13.91
C PRO A 460 9.10 1.32 14.49
N TYR A 461 9.29 2.56 14.94
CA TYR A 461 8.27 3.32 15.66
C TYR A 461 8.39 4.84 15.36
N VAL A 462 7.67 5.67 16.12
CA VAL A 462 7.70 7.13 16.02
C VAL A 462 8.39 7.79 17.22
N CYS A 463 8.83 9.03 17.04
CA CYS A 463 9.26 9.89 18.14
C CYS A 463 8.06 10.47 18.90
N ASP A 464 8.33 11.06 20.07
CA ASP A 464 7.33 11.62 21.01
C ASP A 464 6.59 12.88 20.52
N SER A 465 6.76 13.24 19.24
CA SER A 465 5.99 14.30 18.60
C SER A 465 4.54 13.85 18.40
N LYS A 466 3.59 14.54 19.04
CA LYS A 466 2.14 14.29 18.86
C LYS A 466 1.72 14.24 17.38
N LEU A 467 2.36 15.02 16.50
CA LEU A 467 2.08 14.96 15.05
C LEU A 467 2.49 13.60 14.44
N CYS A 468 3.65 13.07 14.81
CA CYS A 468 4.10 11.77 14.34
C CYS A 468 3.27 10.62 14.93
N SER A 469 2.88 10.72 16.21
CA SER A 469 1.92 9.80 16.84
C SER A 469 0.57 9.83 16.13
N TYR A 470 0.03 11.01 15.85
CA TYR A 470 -1.22 11.20 15.11
C TYR A 470 -1.15 10.56 13.72
N GLN A 471 -0.08 10.82 12.96
CA GLN A 471 0.10 10.28 11.61
C GLN A 471 0.26 8.75 11.62
N TYR A 472 1.03 8.18 12.56
CA TYR A 472 1.18 6.73 12.74
C TYR A 472 -0.13 6.02 13.10
N TYR A 473 -0.94 6.61 13.98
CA TYR A 473 -2.20 6.00 14.45
C TYR A 473 -3.45 6.38 13.65
N SER A 474 -3.44 7.47 12.87
CA SER A 474 -4.61 7.94 12.11
C SER A 474 -4.47 7.82 10.59
N LEU A 475 -3.26 7.77 10.05
CA LEU A 475 -3.00 7.66 8.59
C LEU A 475 -2.36 6.31 8.20
N ASN A 476 -2.40 5.32 9.10
CA ASN A 476 -1.87 3.97 8.90
C ASN A 476 -0.39 3.88 8.45
N HIS A 477 0.45 4.89 8.73
CA HIS A 477 1.91 4.72 8.59
C HIS A 477 2.41 3.65 9.57
N GLY A 478 3.23 2.71 9.08
CA GLY A 478 3.69 1.52 9.82
C GLY A 478 2.83 0.27 9.57
N PRO A 479 2.95 -0.78 10.41
CA PRO A 479 2.20 -2.02 10.25
C PRO A 479 0.69 -1.80 10.13
N SER A 480 0.03 -2.54 9.25
CA SER A 480 -1.43 -2.55 9.10
C SER A 480 -2.08 -3.26 10.29
N LEU A 481 -3.21 -2.73 10.77
CA LEU A 481 -3.98 -3.36 11.86
C LEU A 481 -4.70 -4.61 11.34
N GLU A 482 -5.21 -4.53 10.12
CA GLU A 482 -5.77 -5.64 9.34
C GLU A 482 -4.77 -6.81 9.28
N TYR A 483 -3.50 -6.50 8.97
CA TYR A 483 -2.44 -7.50 8.88
C TYR A 483 -2.19 -8.22 10.22
N GLU A 484 -2.06 -7.48 11.33
CA GLU A 484 -1.83 -8.10 12.66
C GLU A 484 -3.05 -8.92 13.12
N ILE A 485 -4.29 -8.48 12.82
CA ILE A 485 -5.52 -9.25 13.14
C ILE A 485 -5.62 -10.52 12.30
N ILE A 486 -5.28 -10.48 11.01
CA ILE A 486 -5.34 -11.64 10.11
C ILE A 486 -4.28 -12.71 10.47
N HIS A 487 -3.12 -12.32 10.98
CA HIS A 487 -1.99 -13.25 11.20
C HIS A 487 -1.69 -13.55 12.68
N LYS A 488 -2.20 -12.77 13.63
CA LYS A 488 -1.97 -12.92 15.08
C LYS A 488 -3.23 -12.60 15.93
N PRO A 489 -4.43 -13.13 15.61
CA PRO A 489 -5.68 -12.74 16.26
C PRO A 489 -5.65 -12.90 17.79
N ASP A 490 -5.19 -14.04 18.30
CA ASP A 490 -5.05 -14.31 19.73
C ASP A 490 -4.05 -13.38 20.45
N THR A 491 -3.02 -12.89 19.75
CA THR A 491 -2.13 -11.87 20.32
C THR A 491 -2.84 -10.52 20.45
N VAL A 492 -3.68 -10.16 19.46
CA VAL A 492 -4.50 -8.94 19.52
C VAL A 492 -5.56 -9.04 20.62
N ASP A 493 -6.28 -10.16 20.72
CA ASP A 493 -7.29 -10.41 21.76
C ASP A 493 -6.68 -10.31 23.17
N LEU A 494 -5.51 -10.92 23.38
CA LEU A 494 -4.77 -10.83 24.65
C LEU A 494 -4.33 -9.40 24.97
N LEU A 495 -3.78 -8.67 23.99
CA LEU A 495 -3.34 -7.28 24.18
C LEU A 495 -4.50 -6.32 24.47
N VAL A 496 -5.67 -6.52 23.86
CA VAL A 496 -6.90 -5.79 24.19
C VAL A 496 -7.36 -6.16 25.61
N SER A 497 -7.45 -7.45 25.92
CA SER A 497 -7.98 -7.96 27.20
C SER A 497 -7.19 -7.49 28.42
N ILE A 498 -5.86 -7.51 28.38
CA ILE A 498 -5.03 -7.01 29.49
C ILE A 498 -5.10 -5.47 29.61
N THR A 499 -5.34 -4.76 28.51
CA THR A 499 -5.51 -3.30 28.49
C THR A 499 -6.85 -2.90 29.11
N TYR A 500 -7.91 -3.63 28.75
CA TYR A 500 -9.23 -3.50 29.37
C TYR A 500 -9.18 -3.77 30.88
N ALA A 501 -8.54 -4.88 31.30
CA ALA A 501 -8.37 -5.22 32.72
C ALA A 501 -7.56 -4.15 33.48
N ALA A 502 -6.52 -3.57 32.86
CA ALA A 502 -5.74 -2.49 33.45
C ALA A 502 -6.57 -1.20 33.62
N ALA A 503 -7.40 -0.85 32.64
CA ALA A 503 -8.27 0.32 32.68
C ALA A 503 -9.35 0.18 33.76
N VAL A 504 -10.10 -0.93 33.75
CA VAL A 504 -11.22 -1.19 34.66
C VAL A 504 -10.76 -1.37 36.12
N GLU A 505 -9.58 -1.96 36.37
CA GLU A 505 -9.03 -2.06 37.74
C GLU A 505 -8.25 -0.80 38.20
N SER A 506 -8.33 0.32 37.47
CA SER A 506 -7.66 1.59 37.85
C SER A 506 -6.13 1.50 38.00
N VAL A 507 -5.46 0.72 37.12
CA VAL A 507 -3.99 0.60 37.08
C VAL A 507 -3.37 0.88 35.70
N LEU A 508 -4.17 1.30 34.71
CA LEU A 508 -3.67 1.86 33.46
C LEU A 508 -3.14 3.27 33.73
N ASP A 509 -1.81 3.37 33.93
CA ASP A 509 -1.10 4.63 34.18
C ASP A 509 -0.39 5.13 32.93
N HIS A 510 0.60 4.38 32.43
CA HIS A 510 1.38 4.71 31.23
C HIS A 510 1.82 3.43 30.48
N PRO A 511 1.89 3.46 29.12
CA PRO A 511 1.51 4.58 28.25
C PRO A 511 -0.02 4.80 28.19
N LEU A 512 -0.44 5.92 27.60
CA LEU A 512 -1.84 6.27 27.32
C LEU A 512 -1.99 6.67 25.85
N PRO A 513 -3.20 6.59 25.24
CA PRO A 513 -3.45 6.92 23.83
C PRO A 513 -3.58 8.44 23.59
N ILE A 514 -2.66 9.22 24.15
CA ILE A 514 -2.63 10.69 24.11
C ILE A 514 -2.01 11.18 22.80
N GLY A 515 -2.48 12.32 22.28
CA GLY A 515 -1.97 12.95 21.05
C GLY A 515 -2.47 12.29 19.76
N MET A 516 -3.49 11.43 19.85
CA MET A 516 -4.05 10.68 18.72
C MET A 516 -5.28 11.35 18.07
N GLY A 517 -5.78 12.46 18.64
CA GLY A 517 -7.02 13.10 18.21
C GLY A 517 -8.19 12.13 18.33
N LEU A 518 -8.49 11.72 19.56
CA LEU A 518 -9.59 10.81 19.89
C LEU A 518 -10.80 11.64 20.35
N ARG A 519 -11.80 11.75 19.46
CA ARG A 519 -13.15 12.22 19.78
C ARG A 519 -13.89 11.09 20.49
N VAL A 520 -14.16 11.23 21.78
CA VAL A 520 -14.74 10.16 22.62
C VAL A 520 -16.09 10.56 23.21
N PRO A 521 -17.03 9.61 23.40
CA PRO A 521 -18.23 9.84 24.19
C PRO A 521 -17.90 10.26 25.63
N LEU A 522 -18.86 10.89 26.30
CA LEU A 522 -18.72 11.20 27.74
C LEU A 522 -18.37 9.92 28.54
N PRO A 523 -17.31 9.95 29.37
CA PRO A 523 -16.83 8.76 30.08
C PRO A 523 -17.81 8.32 31.18
N ASP A 524 -18.24 7.06 31.14
CA ASP A 524 -18.94 6.45 32.27
C ASP A 524 -17.94 5.94 33.33
N VAL A 525 -17.62 6.83 34.28
CA VAL A 525 -16.73 6.52 35.41
C VAL A 525 -17.24 5.40 36.32
N THR A 526 -18.49 4.93 36.20
CA THR A 526 -18.99 3.76 36.93
C THR A 526 -18.50 2.43 36.34
N MET A 527 -18.00 2.43 35.09
CA MET A 527 -17.36 1.26 34.47
C MET A 527 -15.98 0.94 35.06
N VAL A 528 -15.42 1.81 35.92
CA VAL A 528 -14.07 1.69 36.48
C VAL A 528 -14.13 1.48 37.99
N LEU A 529 -13.43 0.45 38.47
CA LEU A 529 -13.32 0.17 39.90
C LEU A 529 -12.42 1.21 40.59
N ALA A 530 -12.72 1.49 41.85
CA ALA A 530 -11.83 2.27 42.71
C ALA A 530 -10.44 1.60 42.80
N PRO A 531 -9.34 2.38 42.74
CA PRO A 531 -7.99 1.84 42.72
C PRO A 531 -7.71 0.92 43.92
N PRO A 532 -6.95 -0.18 43.72
CA PRO A 532 -6.67 -1.13 44.80
C PRO A 532 -5.95 -0.44 45.97
N PRO A 533 -6.32 -0.72 47.23
CA PRO A 533 -5.72 -0.05 48.39
C PRO A 533 -4.23 -0.37 48.47
N THR A 534 -3.41 0.67 48.58
CA THR A 534 -1.94 0.60 48.54
C THR A 534 -1.29 -0.09 49.74
N HIS A 535 -2.09 -0.44 50.77
CA HIS A 535 -1.67 -1.24 51.90
C HIS A 535 -2.74 -2.31 52.25
N PRO A 536 -2.38 -3.59 52.39
CA PRO A 536 -3.28 -4.60 52.90
C PRO A 536 -3.46 -4.43 54.43
N ALA A 537 -4.54 -3.77 54.83
CA ALA A 537 -4.99 -3.79 56.23
C ALA A 537 -5.30 -5.25 56.63
N PHE A 538 -4.69 -5.72 57.71
CA PHE A 538 -4.61 -7.14 58.05
C PHE A 538 -5.95 -7.65 58.60
N ALA A 539 -6.87 -8.06 57.71
CA ALA A 539 -8.19 -8.60 58.03
C ALA A 539 -8.10 -10.02 58.65
N MET A 540 -7.63 -10.09 59.89
CA MET A 540 -7.43 -11.32 60.64
C MET A 540 -8.76 -12.02 60.92
N ARG A 541 -9.04 -13.13 60.22
CA ARG A 541 -10.19 -14.00 60.53
C ARG A 541 -9.96 -14.77 61.84
N LEU A 542 -10.24 -14.14 62.98
CA LEU A 542 -10.67 -14.85 64.19
C LEU A 542 -12.18 -14.70 64.35
N GLY A 543 -12.88 -15.82 64.54
CA GLY A 543 -14.34 -15.84 64.64
C GLY A 543 -14.83 -15.67 66.08
N THR A 544 -15.59 -14.61 66.33
CA THR A 544 -16.61 -14.56 67.39
C THR A 544 -17.85 -13.87 66.83
N GLY A 545 -19.04 -14.35 67.19
CA GLY A 545 -20.29 -13.82 66.64
C GLY A 545 -20.61 -12.43 67.20
N GLY A 546 -20.86 -11.47 66.32
CA GLY A 546 -21.31 -10.12 66.68
C GLY A 546 -21.81 -9.40 65.43
N ALA A 547 -23.10 -9.02 65.42
CA ALA A 547 -23.65 -8.21 64.33
C ALA A 547 -23.11 -6.78 64.41
N PHE A 548 -22.57 -6.26 63.31
CA PHE A 548 -22.19 -4.85 63.18
C PHE A 548 -22.97 -4.19 62.05
N MET A 549 -23.41 -2.95 62.30
CA MET A 549 -24.30 -2.20 61.42
C MET A 549 -23.56 -1.63 60.21
N SER A 550 -24.29 -1.49 59.10
CA SER A 550 -23.82 -0.77 57.92
C SER A 550 -23.59 0.71 58.24
N ASN A 551 -22.33 1.11 58.43
CA ASN A 551 -21.96 2.50 58.58
C ASN A 551 -21.76 3.11 57.19
N ASN A 552 -22.67 3.99 56.77
CA ASN A 552 -22.51 4.81 55.56
C ASN A 552 -21.38 5.83 55.76
N ASN A 553 -20.13 5.42 55.54
CA ASN A 553 -19.04 6.37 55.37
C ASN A 553 -19.16 7.05 53.99
N ALA A 554 -19.09 8.37 53.97
CA ALA A 554 -19.35 9.17 52.78
C ALA A 554 -18.35 8.90 51.65
N ILE A 555 -18.84 9.01 50.42
CA ILE A 555 -18.01 9.11 49.21
C ILE A 555 -17.01 10.27 49.42
N PRO A 556 -15.70 10.06 49.22
CA PRO A 556 -14.73 11.17 49.23
C PRO A 556 -15.15 12.20 48.18
N THR A 557 -15.33 13.45 48.62
CA THR A 557 -15.81 14.52 47.72
C THR A 557 -14.82 14.68 46.57
N ALA A 558 -15.29 14.50 45.34
CA ALA A 558 -14.45 14.64 44.16
C ALA A 558 -13.78 16.02 44.17
N THR A 559 -12.45 16.05 44.03
CA THR A 559 -11.73 17.29 43.75
C THR A 559 -12.30 17.88 42.46
N ALA A 560 -12.69 19.16 42.50
CA ALA A 560 -13.40 19.80 41.40
C ALA A 560 -12.52 19.96 40.16
N GLY A 561 -12.48 18.92 39.33
CA GLY A 561 -11.98 18.98 37.96
C GLY A 561 -12.81 19.94 37.13
N LYS A 562 -12.25 20.40 36.00
CA LYS A 562 -13.08 20.99 34.95
C LYS A 562 -14.00 19.89 34.43
N GLN A 563 -15.30 20.18 34.27
CA GLN A 563 -16.13 19.29 33.47
C GLN A 563 -15.58 19.23 32.04
N PRO A 564 -15.49 18.04 31.42
CA PRO A 564 -14.95 17.89 30.08
C PRO A 564 -15.78 18.71 29.08
N LYS A 565 -15.09 19.38 28.15
CA LYS A 565 -15.75 20.24 27.16
C LYS A 565 -16.39 19.36 26.08
N VAL A 566 -17.71 19.23 26.13
CA VAL A 566 -18.52 18.57 25.12
C VAL A 566 -18.80 19.54 23.97
N ASP A 567 -18.57 19.11 22.74
CA ASP A 567 -18.91 19.87 21.52
C ASP A 567 -20.33 19.55 21.02
N SER A 568 -20.77 20.19 19.94
CA SER A 568 -22.13 20.06 19.39
C SER A 568 -22.48 18.68 18.82
N ASP A 569 -21.50 17.77 18.70
CA ASP A 569 -21.65 16.37 18.31
C ASP A 569 -21.89 15.42 19.52
N GLY A 570 -21.83 15.95 20.76
CA GLY A 570 -21.93 15.14 21.98
C GLY A 570 -20.63 14.41 22.36
N LEU A 571 -19.52 14.69 21.66
CA LEU A 571 -18.20 14.12 21.94
C LEU A 571 -17.30 15.12 22.66
N CYS A 572 -16.21 14.63 23.23
CA CYS A 572 -15.16 15.41 23.88
C CYS A 572 -13.76 14.92 23.43
N GLU A 573 -12.74 15.75 23.63
CA GLU A 573 -11.35 15.39 23.32
C GLU A 573 -10.73 14.55 24.45
N PHE A 574 -10.23 13.35 24.14
CA PHE A 574 -9.60 12.47 25.13
C PHE A 574 -8.38 13.11 25.84
N ASP A 575 -7.62 13.95 25.13
CA ASP A 575 -6.44 14.64 25.66
C ASP A 575 -6.75 15.66 26.78
N ASP A 576 -8.02 16.07 26.92
CA ASP A 576 -8.50 17.05 27.93
C ASP A 576 -9.11 16.39 29.20
N LEU A 577 -9.27 15.06 29.22
CA LEU A 577 -9.89 14.29 30.32
C LEU A 577 -8.96 14.12 31.54
N ASP A 578 -9.54 13.82 32.72
CA ASP A 578 -8.76 13.34 33.87
C ASP A 578 -8.35 11.85 33.74
N LEU A 579 -7.45 11.36 34.58
CA LEU A 579 -6.92 9.99 34.48
C LEU A 579 -7.98 8.90 34.72
N GLN A 580 -9.00 9.15 35.54
CA GLN A 580 -10.09 8.21 35.78
C GLN A 580 -11.12 8.26 34.65
N GLU A 581 -11.40 9.44 34.11
CA GLU A 581 -12.18 9.66 32.89
C GLU A 581 -11.53 8.96 31.67
N MET A 582 -10.22 9.15 31.45
CA MET A 582 -9.46 8.47 30.38
C MET A 582 -9.59 6.95 30.46
N ARG A 583 -9.47 6.37 31.67
CA ARG A 583 -9.64 4.92 31.89
C ARG A 583 -11.05 4.45 31.59
N ALA A 584 -12.06 5.24 31.95
CA ALA A 584 -13.46 4.95 31.64
C ALA A 584 -13.71 4.98 30.13
N SER A 585 -13.27 6.02 29.42
CA SER A 585 -13.36 6.08 27.96
C SER A 585 -12.62 4.92 27.28
N VAL A 586 -11.45 4.50 27.77
CA VAL A 586 -10.75 3.31 27.25
C VAL A 586 -11.59 2.04 27.43
N ALA A 587 -12.14 1.79 28.61
CA ALA A 587 -12.98 0.61 28.87
C ALA A 587 -14.28 0.62 28.03
N GLN A 588 -14.93 1.78 27.91
CA GLN A 588 -16.14 2.00 27.13
C GLN A 588 -15.91 1.80 25.63
N LEU A 589 -14.83 2.37 25.07
CA LEU A 589 -14.46 2.21 23.66
C LEU A 589 -14.06 0.76 23.34
N LEU A 590 -13.26 0.09 24.19
CA LEU A 590 -12.92 -1.32 23.97
C LEU A 590 -14.16 -2.23 24.04
N ASN A 591 -15.12 -1.95 24.92
CA ASN A 591 -16.40 -2.67 24.91
C ASN A 591 -17.25 -2.43 23.65
N SER A 592 -17.08 -1.31 22.94
CA SER A 592 -17.79 -1.04 21.67
C SER A 592 -17.21 -1.78 20.45
N LEU A 593 -16.02 -2.37 20.56
CA LEU A 593 -15.43 -3.18 19.50
C LEU A 593 -16.08 -4.59 19.47
N PRO A 594 -16.36 -5.17 18.28
CA PRO A 594 -16.73 -6.58 18.17
C PRO A 594 -15.58 -7.51 18.60
N SER A 595 -15.82 -8.83 18.67
CA SER A 595 -14.76 -9.79 19.00
C SER A 595 -13.68 -9.84 17.92
N VAL A 596 -12.44 -10.15 18.31
CA VAL A 596 -11.34 -10.30 17.34
C VAL A 596 -11.62 -11.46 16.39
N SER A 597 -12.35 -12.48 16.82
CA SER A 597 -12.84 -13.57 15.97
C SER A 597 -13.78 -13.08 14.87
N VAL A 598 -14.73 -12.17 15.14
CA VAL A 598 -15.58 -11.55 14.09
C VAL A 598 -14.73 -10.71 13.12
N MET A 599 -13.78 -9.92 13.63
CA MET A 599 -12.82 -9.19 12.77
C MET A 599 -11.93 -10.13 11.93
N PHE A 600 -11.67 -11.34 12.42
CA PHE A 600 -10.91 -12.37 11.71
C PHE A 600 -11.75 -13.16 10.71
N PHE A 601 -13.02 -13.48 10.97
CA PHE A 601 -13.89 -14.13 9.97
C PHE A 601 -14.16 -13.21 8.77
N ALA A 602 -14.08 -11.89 8.96
CA ALA A 602 -13.99 -10.90 7.90
C ALA A 602 -12.70 -10.99 7.02
N LYS A 603 -11.76 -11.92 7.28
CA LYS A 603 -10.58 -12.25 6.45
C LYS A 603 -10.93 -12.41 4.97
N LYS A 604 -12.11 -12.93 4.62
CA LYS A 604 -12.57 -13.04 3.21
C LYS A 604 -12.76 -11.68 2.51
N HIS A 605 -13.19 -10.66 3.24
CA HIS A 605 -13.29 -9.29 2.71
C HIS A 605 -11.90 -8.64 2.63
N LEU A 606 -11.12 -8.70 3.71
CA LEU A 606 -9.79 -8.06 3.79
C LEU A 606 -8.73 -8.70 2.86
N LYS A 607 -8.83 -10.00 2.56
CA LYS A 607 -8.00 -10.70 1.56
C LYS A 607 -8.58 -10.71 0.13
N ARG A 608 -9.75 -10.09 -0.13
CA ARG A 608 -10.41 -10.16 -1.45
C ARG A 608 -9.48 -9.64 -2.56
N LYS A 609 -9.33 -10.40 -3.65
CA LYS A 609 -8.66 -9.92 -4.88
C LYS A 609 -9.42 -8.67 -5.38
N VAL A 610 -8.74 -7.53 -5.46
CA VAL A 610 -9.29 -6.24 -5.91
C VAL A 610 -8.77 -5.95 -7.31
N LYS A 611 -9.62 -5.41 -8.19
CA LYS A 611 -9.26 -5.04 -9.58
C LYS A 611 -8.13 -3.99 -9.56
N PRO A 612 -7.12 -4.06 -10.47
CA PRO A 612 -6.07 -3.04 -10.58
C PRO A 612 -6.61 -1.60 -10.55
N GLY A 613 -5.96 -0.73 -9.78
CA GLY A 613 -6.34 0.66 -9.56
C GLY A 613 -7.32 0.94 -8.41
N LYS A 614 -8.05 -0.05 -7.88
CA LYS A 614 -8.90 0.13 -6.67
C LYS A 614 -8.13 -0.15 -5.37
N SER A 615 -8.48 0.57 -4.31
CA SER A 615 -7.92 0.33 -2.97
C SER A 615 -8.39 -1.01 -2.38
N LYS A 616 -7.48 -1.74 -1.71
CA LYS A 616 -7.90 -2.86 -0.84
C LYS A 616 -8.83 -2.33 0.27
N PRO A 617 -9.90 -3.08 0.63
CA PRO A 617 -10.75 -2.71 1.73
C PRO A 617 -10.00 -2.62 3.08
N THR A 618 -10.57 -1.86 4.01
CA THR A 618 -10.04 -1.64 5.37
C THR A 618 -11.02 -2.13 6.44
N LEU A 619 -10.55 -2.31 7.67
CA LEU A 619 -11.44 -2.62 8.80
C LEU A 619 -12.46 -1.49 9.07
N ALA A 620 -12.08 -0.24 8.82
CA ALA A 620 -12.97 0.91 8.98
C ALA A 620 -14.17 0.84 8.02
N THR A 621 -13.91 0.59 6.73
CA THR A 621 -14.95 0.51 5.69
C THR A 621 -15.98 -0.60 5.93
N MET A 622 -15.63 -1.67 6.65
CA MET A 622 -16.62 -2.68 7.05
C MET A 622 -17.54 -2.24 8.18
N LEU A 623 -17.01 -1.49 9.15
CA LEU A 623 -17.62 -1.36 10.48
C LEU A 623 -18.19 0.04 10.76
N GLU A 624 -18.16 0.93 9.75
CA GLU A 624 -19.21 1.93 9.47
C GLU A 624 -20.61 1.29 9.24
N ALA A 625 -20.71 -0.05 9.26
CA ALA A 625 -21.96 -0.80 9.35
C ALA A 625 -22.52 -0.98 10.76
N ALA A 626 -21.71 -0.79 11.82
CA ALA A 626 -21.99 -1.32 13.16
C ALA A 626 -21.96 -0.26 14.28
N ASP A 627 -22.20 1.02 13.94
CA ASP A 627 -22.22 2.18 14.87
C ASP A 627 -20.99 2.33 15.78
N VAL A 628 -19.84 1.75 15.41
CA VAL A 628 -18.59 1.82 16.17
C VAL A 628 -17.90 3.18 15.98
N VAL A 629 -17.72 3.91 17.08
CA VAL A 629 -17.07 5.24 17.07
C VAL A 629 -15.63 5.13 16.53
N PRO A 630 -15.18 5.99 15.58
CA PRO A 630 -13.83 5.92 14.99
C PRO A 630 -12.66 5.97 15.99
N ALA A 631 -12.87 6.55 17.17
CA ALA A 631 -11.87 6.54 18.25
C ALA A 631 -11.59 5.12 18.80
N ALA A 632 -12.55 4.19 18.74
CA ALA A 632 -12.34 2.79 19.15
C ALA A 632 -11.36 2.07 18.20
N TRP A 633 -11.42 2.34 16.89
CA TRP A 633 -10.47 1.82 15.91
C TRP A 633 -9.05 2.37 16.10
N LYS A 634 -8.94 3.68 16.32
CA LYS A 634 -7.65 4.30 16.71
C LYS A 634 -7.11 3.70 18.01
N LEU A 635 -7.97 3.47 19.01
CA LEU A 635 -7.59 2.84 20.29
C LEU A 635 -7.15 1.38 20.11
N LEU A 636 -7.80 0.60 19.24
CA LEU A 636 -7.36 -0.76 18.90
C LEU A 636 -5.99 -0.75 18.22
N ARG A 637 -5.77 0.15 17.26
CA ARG A 637 -4.45 0.38 16.63
C ARG A 637 -3.40 0.79 17.66
N TRP A 638 -3.78 1.51 18.72
CA TRP A 638 -2.90 1.82 19.86
C TRP A 638 -2.62 0.60 20.76
N CYS A 639 -3.62 -0.21 21.10
CA CYS A 639 -3.45 -1.41 21.93
C CYS A 639 -2.41 -2.38 21.35
N VAL A 640 -2.41 -2.56 20.02
CA VAL A 640 -1.42 -3.35 19.28
C VAL A 640 -0.13 -2.53 19.06
N GLY A 641 -0.24 -1.36 18.42
CA GLY A 641 0.89 -0.59 17.92
C GLY A 641 1.74 0.12 18.99
N SER A 642 1.28 0.22 20.24
CA SER A 642 2.09 0.67 21.39
C SER A 642 2.87 -0.48 22.07
N CYS A 643 2.68 -1.72 21.63
CA CYS A 643 3.41 -2.88 22.16
C CYS A 643 4.74 -3.03 21.39
N THR A 644 5.80 -2.38 21.86
CA THR A 644 7.14 -2.47 21.27
C THR A 644 7.84 -3.82 21.51
N ALA A 645 7.44 -4.54 22.55
CA ALA A 645 7.83 -5.94 22.78
C ALA A 645 7.07 -6.85 21.81
N HIS A 646 7.77 -7.79 21.15
CA HIS A 646 7.14 -8.65 20.15
C HIS A 646 6.65 -9.95 20.78
N LEU A 647 5.33 -10.05 20.98
CA LEU A 647 4.66 -11.23 21.51
C LEU A 647 4.17 -12.11 20.35
N GLU A 648 4.40 -13.42 20.42
CA GLU A 648 3.96 -14.42 19.43
C GLU A 648 3.36 -15.64 20.14
N GLU A 649 2.18 -16.10 19.72
CA GLU A 649 1.59 -17.35 20.24
C GLU A 649 2.37 -18.57 19.73
N ILE A 650 2.63 -19.53 20.63
CA ILE A 650 3.25 -20.80 20.30
C ILE A 650 2.16 -21.84 20.03
N SER A 651 1.71 -21.93 18.79
CA SER A 651 0.73 -22.94 18.36
C SER A 651 1.35 -24.31 18.05
N SER A 652 2.64 -24.36 17.68
CA SER A 652 3.29 -25.62 17.33
C SER A 652 3.69 -26.41 18.58
N GLN A 653 3.35 -27.70 18.62
CA GLN A 653 3.74 -28.56 19.75
C GLN A 653 5.26 -28.69 19.87
N GLU A 654 6.04 -28.56 18.79
CA GLU A 654 7.50 -28.66 18.84
C GLU A 654 8.14 -27.56 19.69
N GLU A 655 7.60 -26.34 19.58
CA GLU A 655 8.11 -25.12 20.22
C GLU A 655 7.58 -24.87 21.63
N SER A 656 6.53 -25.58 22.06
CA SER A 656 5.96 -25.41 23.40
C SER A 656 6.89 -25.90 24.50
N ILE A 657 6.92 -25.16 25.62
CA ILE A 657 7.61 -25.56 26.84
C ILE A 657 6.97 -26.85 27.35
N LYS A 658 7.80 -27.89 27.52
CA LYS A 658 7.35 -29.21 27.96
C LYS A 658 7.10 -29.22 29.46
N ASN A 659 6.22 -30.13 29.88
CA ASN A 659 5.77 -30.30 31.28
C ASN A 659 5.04 -29.07 31.84
N VAL A 660 4.31 -28.37 30.96
CA VAL A 660 3.26 -27.39 31.29
C VAL A 660 1.91 -28.04 30.94
N GLU A 661 0.88 -27.83 31.76
CA GLU A 661 -0.48 -28.32 31.47
C GLU A 661 -1.04 -27.71 30.17
N SER A 662 -1.76 -28.49 29.38
CA SER A 662 -2.44 -28.03 28.15
C SER A 662 -3.48 -26.93 28.37
N SER A 663 -3.92 -26.69 29.61
CA SER A 663 -4.83 -25.59 29.95
C SER A 663 -4.20 -24.17 29.89
N TRP A 664 -2.90 -24.07 29.61
CA TRP A 664 -2.18 -22.80 29.47
C TRP A 664 -1.73 -22.58 28.02
N LYS A 665 -2.30 -21.56 27.35
CA LYS A 665 -1.75 -21.02 26.11
C LYS A 665 -0.37 -20.42 26.39
N GLN A 666 0.57 -20.63 25.47
CA GLN A 666 1.97 -20.20 25.63
C GLN A 666 2.31 -19.14 24.59
N TYR A 667 2.91 -18.03 25.03
CA TYR A 667 3.37 -16.95 24.17
C TYR A 667 4.87 -16.72 24.40
N ARG A 668 5.62 -16.46 23.32
CA ARG A 668 7.05 -16.10 23.32
C ARG A 668 7.22 -14.59 23.16
N PHE A 669 8.22 -14.03 23.85
CA PHE A 669 8.73 -12.68 23.60
C PHE A 669 9.95 -12.79 22.71
N SER A 670 9.81 -12.49 21.42
CA SER A 670 10.89 -12.61 20.43
C SER A 670 11.98 -11.54 20.64
N VAL A 671 11.59 -10.36 21.18
CA VAL A 671 12.42 -9.41 21.95
C VAL A 671 11.53 -8.73 23.00
N GLY A 672 12.08 -8.46 24.18
CA GLY A 672 11.40 -7.76 25.27
C GLY A 672 11.36 -6.23 25.12
N ALA A 673 11.31 -5.51 26.25
CA ALA A 673 11.52 -4.06 26.23
C ALA A 673 12.97 -3.76 25.77
N PRO A 674 13.23 -2.92 24.75
CA PRO A 674 14.55 -2.83 24.12
C PRO A 674 15.68 -2.38 25.06
N ASP A 675 15.35 -1.48 25.99
CA ASP A 675 16.24 -1.06 27.08
C ASP A 675 16.62 -2.25 27.99
N ALA A 676 15.62 -2.95 28.52
CA ALA A 676 15.83 -4.10 29.39
C ALA A 676 16.64 -5.20 28.69
N GLU A 677 16.34 -5.49 27.41
CA GLU A 677 17.06 -6.47 26.59
C GLU A 677 18.55 -6.09 26.43
N ALA A 678 18.87 -4.82 26.15
CA ALA A 678 20.25 -4.37 25.99
C ALA A 678 21.03 -4.37 27.32
N LYS A 679 20.43 -3.86 28.41
CA LYS A 679 21.05 -3.86 29.76
C LYS A 679 21.21 -5.30 30.29
N PHE A 680 20.28 -6.20 29.98
CA PHE A 680 20.36 -7.62 30.31
C PHE A 680 21.53 -8.31 29.61
N ASN A 681 21.64 -8.17 28.28
CA ASN A 681 22.73 -8.79 27.52
C ASN A 681 24.12 -8.31 28.00
N ALA A 682 24.26 -7.01 28.32
CA ALA A 682 25.49 -6.49 28.92
C ALA A 682 25.82 -7.13 30.28
N ALA A 683 24.82 -7.34 31.14
CA ALA A 683 24.98 -8.01 32.43
C ALA A 683 25.26 -9.53 32.30
N VAL A 684 24.74 -10.18 31.26
CA VAL A 684 25.06 -11.58 30.92
C VAL A 684 26.52 -11.71 30.49
N GLU A 685 27.05 -10.83 29.65
CA GLU A 685 28.49 -10.86 29.32
C GLU A 685 29.37 -10.54 30.54
N GLU A 686 28.95 -9.63 31.42
CA GLU A 686 29.66 -9.38 32.69
C GLU A 686 29.66 -10.63 33.61
N SER A 687 28.57 -11.40 33.65
CA SER A 687 28.47 -12.59 34.50
C SER A 687 29.41 -13.73 34.07
N LYS A 688 29.57 -13.94 32.74
CA LYS A 688 30.52 -14.90 32.18
C LYS A 688 31.96 -14.59 32.59
N ILE A 689 32.32 -13.31 32.72
CA ILE A 689 33.65 -12.89 33.17
C ILE A 689 33.83 -13.17 34.68
N LYS A 690 32.76 -13.04 35.48
CA LYS A 690 32.79 -13.20 36.94
C LYS A 690 32.69 -14.65 37.45
N ASN A 691 32.07 -15.57 36.70
CA ASN A 691 31.72 -16.89 37.22
C ASN A 691 31.82 -18.00 36.15
N GLU A 692 32.63 -19.03 36.40
CA GLU A 692 32.81 -20.20 35.53
C GLU A 692 31.49 -20.93 35.22
N ASN A 693 30.56 -20.99 36.18
CA ASN A 693 29.26 -21.60 35.96
C ASN A 693 28.40 -20.77 34.99
N ALA A 694 28.53 -19.43 35.01
CA ALA A 694 27.87 -18.54 34.06
C ALA A 694 28.48 -18.62 32.65
N GLN A 695 29.74 -19.04 32.49
CA GLN A 695 30.31 -19.33 31.16
C GLN A 695 29.63 -20.53 30.50
N LYS A 696 29.22 -21.52 31.30
CA LYS A 696 28.56 -22.75 30.84
C LYS A 696 27.03 -22.63 30.78
N TYR A 697 26.44 -21.87 31.69
CA TYR A 697 25.01 -21.62 31.85
C TYR A 697 24.78 -20.11 32.08
N PRO A 698 24.78 -19.27 31.03
CA PRO A 698 24.77 -17.80 31.17
C PRO A 698 23.54 -17.24 31.90
N SER A 699 22.41 -17.95 31.77
CA SER A 699 21.13 -17.52 32.30
C SER A 699 20.48 -18.61 33.17
N LEU A 700 19.76 -18.16 34.20
CA LEU A 700 18.79 -18.94 34.94
C LEU A 700 17.39 -18.64 34.42
N TYR A 701 16.42 -19.50 34.74
CA TYR A 701 15.00 -19.25 34.47
C TYR A 701 14.19 -19.36 35.77
N ALA A 702 13.09 -18.61 35.89
CA ALA A 702 12.17 -18.69 37.03
C ALA A 702 10.78 -18.13 36.71
N PHE A 703 9.76 -18.53 37.46
CA PHE A 703 8.37 -18.13 37.23
C PHE A 703 7.97 -16.87 38.00
N HIS A 704 7.32 -15.92 37.33
CA HIS A 704 6.67 -14.75 37.95
C HIS A 704 5.15 -14.78 37.76
N GLY A 705 4.39 -14.94 38.84
CA GLY A 705 2.94 -14.75 38.83
C GLY A 705 2.57 -13.31 39.19
N SER A 706 1.63 -12.72 38.45
CA SER A 706 1.11 -11.37 38.74
C SER A 706 -0.37 -11.28 38.32
N PRO A 707 -1.20 -10.46 38.99
CA PRO A 707 -2.59 -10.24 38.60
C PRO A 707 -2.75 -9.73 37.16
N VAL A 708 -3.80 -10.18 36.46
CA VAL A 708 -4.08 -9.92 35.04
C VAL A 708 -3.95 -8.42 34.67
N ARG A 709 -4.56 -7.54 35.48
CA ARG A 709 -4.50 -6.06 35.34
C ARG A 709 -3.10 -5.45 35.21
N ASN A 710 -2.06 -6.10 35.73
CA ASN A 710 -0.69 -5.55 35.70
C ASN A 710 0.01 -5.81 34.34
N TRP A 711 -0.46 -6.78 33.55
CA TRP A 711 0.31 -7.29 32.41
C TRP A 711 0.40 -6.31 31.24
N HIS A 712 -0.55 -5.38 31.09
CA HIS A 712 -0.41 -4.26 30.15
C HIS A 712 0.92 -3.49 30.36
N SER A 713 1.27 -3.21 31.64
CA SER A 713 2.52 -2.55 31.99
C SER A 713 3.71 -3.51 31.94
N ILE A 714 3.60 -4.74 32.44
CA ILE A 714 4.73 -5.70 32.48
C ILE A 714 5.26 -5.98 31.06
N ILE A 715 4.37 -6.14 30.08
CA ILE A 715 4.74 -6.40 28.67
C ILE A 715 5.49 -5.22 28.04
N ARG A 716 5.18 -3.98 28.43
CA ARG A 716 5.76 -2.75 27.86
C ARG A 716 7.01 -2.27 28.61
N ASN A 717 6.99 -2.35 29.93
CA ASN A 717 7.96 -1.74 30.85
C ASN A 717 8.88 -2.75 31.56
N GLY A 718 8.67 -4.06 31.36
CA GLY A 718 9.35 -5.11 32.11
C GLY A 718 8.89 -5.23 33.57
N LEU A 719 9.61 -6.03 34.36
CA LEU A 719 9.30 -6.29 35.77
C LEU A 719 9.98 -5.25 36.69
N TRP A 720 9.21 -4.67 37.62
CA TRP A 720 9.70 -3.68 38.58
C TRP A 720 8.96 -3.75 39.93
N PHE A 721 9.56 -3.18 40.98
CA PHE A 721 9.08 -3.25 42.37
C PHE A 721 9.00 -1.87 43.06
N LYS A 722 8.66 -0.80 42.33
CA LYS A 722 8.43 0.55 42.88
C LYS A 722 7.35 0.56 44.00
N SER A 723 6.33 -0.29 43.88
CA SER A 723 5.22 -0.42 44.85
C SER A 723 5.32 -1.70 45.70
N ILE A 724 4.58 -1.74 46.82
CA ILE A 724 4.52 -2.89 47.75
C ILE A 724 3.15 -3.57 47.63
N ALA A 725 3.00 -4.46 46.64
CA ALA A 725 1.74 -5.20 46.44
C ALA A 725 1.55 -6.36 47.43
N ASN A 726 2.66 -6.98 47.87
CA ASN A 726 2.72 -8.11 48.78
C ASN A 726 3.82 -7.91 49.82
N GLY A 727 3.78 -8.68 50.93
CA GLY A 727 4.78 -8.61 52.00
C GLY A 727 6.18 -9.01 51.55
N ARG A 728 7.18 -8.16 51.83
CA ARG A 728 8.58 -8.33 51.39
C ARG A 728 9.42 -9.18 52.35
N ALA A 729 8.95 -10.39 52.65
CA ALA A 729 9.53 -11.28 53.66
C ALA A 729 10.99 -11.71 53.38
N TYR A 730 11.41 -11.70 52.12
CA TYR A 730 12.76 -12.08 51.66
C TYR A 730 13.52 -10.89 51.04
N GLY A 731 13.21 -9.67 51.48
CA GLY A 731 13.89 -8.44 51.04
C GLY A 731 13.21 -7.69 49.90
N ASN A 732 13.85 -6.61 49.44
CA ASN A 732 13.36 -5.74 48.38
C ASN A 732 13.83 -6.24 47.00
N GLY A 733 12.90 -6.46 46.07
CA GLY A 733 13.21 -6.86 44.69
C GLY A 733 11.97 -7.40 43.97
N VAL A 734 12.17 -7.89 42.73
CA VAL A 734 11.21 -8.73 42.02
C VAL A 734 11.30 -10.15 42.56
N TYR A 735 10.16 -10.76 42.88
CA TYR A 735 10.06 -12.11 43.45
C TYR A 735 9.84 -13.15 42.36
N LEU A 736 10.63 -14.22 42.38
CA LEU A 736 10.70 -15.23 41.32
C LEU A 736 10.80 -16.65 41.91
N ALA A 737 9.90 -17.53 41.47
CA ALA A 737 9.77 -18.89 42.01
C ALA A 737 10.47 -19.93 41.13
N LYS A 738 11.18 -20.88 41.78
CA LYS A 738 11.83 -22.02 41.10
C LYS A 738 10.83 -23.10 40.69
N ASP A 739 9.73 -23.25 41.44
CA ASP A 739 8.58 -24.07 41.03
C ASP A 739 7.40 -23.19 40.61
N GLY A 740 6.86 -23.44 39.42
CA GLY A 740 5.77 -22.66 38.82
C GLY A 740 4.46 -22.70 39.61
N ILE A 741 4.18 -23.75 40.39
CA ILE A 741 2.94 -23.84 41.19
C ILE A 741 2.84 -22.70 42.20
N VAL A 742 3.97 -22.21 42.74
CA VAL A 742 3.98 -21.07 43.67
C VAL A 742 3.45 -19.81 42.98
N SER A 743 3.92 -19.55 41.76
CA SER A 743 3.52 -18.39 40.97
C SER A 743 2.09 -18.52 40.43
N MET A 744 1.72 -19.70 39.90
CA MET A 744 0.38 -19.99 39.36
C MET A 744 -0.71 -19.98 40.44
N GLY A 745 -0.47 -20.63 41.59
CA GLY A 745 -1.50 -20.84 42.62
C GLY A 745 -1.70 -19.68 43.60
N GLY A 746 -0.71 -18.79 43.76
CA GLY A 746 -0.75 -17.73 44.77
C GLY A 746 -0.69 -16.29 44.25
N TYR A 747 -0.01 -16.05 43.12
CA TYR A 747 0.31 -14.68 42.66
C TYR A 747 -0.30 -14.31 41.31
N ALA A 748 -0.59 -15.29 40.45
CA ALA A 748 -1.23 -15.12 39.14
C ALA A 748 -2.76 -14.89 39.21
N ALA A 749 -3.23 -14.11 40.19
CA ALA A 749 -4.65 -13.93 40.45
C ALA A 749 -5.42 -13.35 39.26
N GLY A 750 -6.67 -13.79 39.09
CA GLY A 750 -7.56 -13.27 38.05
C GLY A 750 -7.91 -11.79 38.23
N SER A 751 -8.53 -11.24 37.18
CA SER A 751 -9.15 -9.92 37.21
C SER A 751 -10.18 -9.82 38.34
N ARG A 752 -10.22 -8.67 39.04
CA ARG A 752 -11.28 -8.36 40.01
C ARG A 752 -12.58 -7.90 39.34
N ALA A 753 -12.49 -7.47 38.08
CA ALA A 753 -13.62 -7.14 37.22
C ALA A 753 -13.91 -8.28 36.23
N ALA A 754 -15.04 -8.21 35.55
CA ALA A 754 -15.28 -9.08 34.40
C ALA A 754 -14.18 -8.91 33.33
N SER A 755 -13.86 -9.99 32.60
CA SER A 755 -13.03 -9.94 31.40
C SER A 755 -13.63 -8.99 30.35
N TRP A 756 -12.83 -8.59 29.35
CA TRP A 756 -13.38 -7.91 28.17
C TRP A 756 -14.44 -8.80 27.53
N ARG A 757 -15.67 -8.28 27.37
CA ARG A 757 -16.86 -9.10 27.05
C ARG A 757 -16.74 -9.87 25.74
N ASN A 758 -15.99 -9.33 24.79
CA ASN A 758 -15.83 -9.87 23.43
C ASN A 758 -14.46 -10.58 23.25
N SER A 759 -13.79 -10.95 24.34
CA SER A 759 -12.52 -11.69 24.33
C SER A 759 -12.74 -13.19 24.16
N LYS A 760 -12.10 -13.81 23.17
CA LYS A 760 -12.06 -15.28 23.06
C LYS A 760 -11.21 -15.90 24.18
N ILE A 761 -10.08 -15.29 24.53
CA ILE A 761 -9.11 -15.86 25.48
C ILE A 761 -9.60 -15.74 26.93
N CYS A 762 -10.31 -14.65 27.26
CA CYS A 762 -10.81 -14.36 28.60
C CYS A 762 -9.77 -14.63 29.72
N PRO A 763 -8.57 -14.02 29.67
CA PRO A 763 -7.40 -14.42 30.47
C PRO A 763 -7.68 -14.42 31.98
N THR A 764 -7.66 -15.61 32.59
CA THR A 764 -7.99 -15.83 34.02
C THR A 764 -6.78 -15.86 34.94
N SER A 765 -5.60 -16.22 34.41
CA SER A 765 -4.33 -16.24 35.15
C SER A 765 -3.17 -16.07 34.18
N CYS A 766 -2.16 -15.30 34.59
CA CYS A 766 -1.01 -14.95 33.76
C CYS A 766 0.29 -15.13 34.55
N VAL A 767 1.23 -15.91 34.00
CA VAL A 767 2.53 -16.22 34.59
C VAL A 767 3.63 -16.06 33.55
N ALA A 768 4.65 -15.26 33.85
CA ALA A 768 5.85 -15.23 33.03
C ALA A 768 6.81 -16.37 33.39
N LEU A 769 7.49 -16.91 32.38
CA LEU A 769 8.80 -17.50 32.56
C LEU A 769 9.85 -16.42 32.23
N VAL A 770 10.64 -16.08 33.25
CA VAL A 770 11.61 -14.99 33.25
C VAL A 770 13.00 -15.58 33.13
N GLU A 771 13.83 -14.98 32.27
CA GLU A 771 15.26 -15.23 32.17
C GLU A 771 16.01 -14.27 33.12
N LEU A 772 17.04 -14.78 33.81
CA LEU A 772 17.84 -14.06 34.80
C LEU A 772 19.33 -14.24 34.51
N VAL A 773 20.13 -13.21 34.80
CA VAL A 773 21.61 -13.33 34.84
C VAL A 773 22.04 -14.38 35.88
N ASN A 774 22.92 -15.31 35.53
CA ASN A 774 23.37 -16.38 36.46
C ASN A 774 24.41 -15.91 37.50
N LEU A 775 24.00 -15.00 38.38
CA LEU A 775 24.76 -14.56 39.58
C LEU A 775 23.90 -14.65 40.85
N PRO A 776 23.41 -15.85 41.24
CA PRO A 776 22.50 -16.05 42.37
C PRO A 776 23.09 -15.70 43.75
N SER A 777 24.42 -15.47 43.82
CA SER A 777 25.14 -14.94 44.99
C SER A 777 25.02 -13.43 45.16
N GLU A 778 24.70 -12.68 44.09
CA GLU A 778 24.44 -11.23 44.13
C GLU A 778 22.93 -10.90 44.25
N PHE A 779 22.07 -11.90 44.40
CA PHE A 779 20.63 -11.71 44.61
C PHE A 779 20.32 -11.41 46.09
N VAL A 780 19.28 -10.62 46.36
CA VAL A 780 18.82 -10.27 47.72
C VAL A 780 18.33 -11.51 48.49
N SER A 781 17.79 -12.49 47.77
CA SER A 781 17.54 -13.85 48.24
C SER A 781 17.70 -14.82 47.08
N SER A 782 18.19 -16.03 47.38
CA SER A 782 18.22 -17.15 46.43
C SER A 782 17.50 -18.41 46.94
N THR A 783 17.01 -18.41 48.19
CA THR A 783 16.31 -19.53 48.83
C THR A 783 15.29 -18.99 49.85
N PRO A 784 14.01 -19.40 49.82
CA PRO A 784 13.40 -20.37 48.90
C PRO A 784 13.11 -19.81 47.49
N HIS A 785 13.09 -18.48 47.36
CA HIS A 785 12.79 -17.77 46.11
C HIS A 785 13.96 -16.88 45.70
N PHE A 786 14.09 -16.66 44.39
CA PHE A 786 14.97 -15.61 43.88
C PHE A 786 14.31 -14.26 44.12
N VAL A 787 15.04 -13.30 44.70
CA VAL A 787 14.62 -11.91 44.88
C VAL A 787 15.71 -11.01 44.30
N VAL A 788 15.39 -10.28 43.24
CA VAL A 788 16.36 -9.48 42.48
C VAL A 788 15.96 -8.01 42.46
N ASP A 789 16.83 -7.17 42.99
CA ASP A 789 16.69 -5.70 43.05
C ASP A 789 17.16 -5.02 41.74
N LYS A 790 18.14 -5.62 41.06
CA LYS A 790 18.61 -5.21 39.74
C LYS A 790 17.58 -5.62 38.67
N THR A 791 16.55 -4.80 38.43
CA THR A 791 15.50 -5.10 37.44
C THR A 791 16.03 -5.37 36.03
N HIS A 792 17.17 -4.77 35.67
CA HIS A 792 17.85 -4.97 34.38
C HIS A 792 18.58 -6.32 34.25
N TRP A 793 18.58 -7.15 35.29
CA TRP A 793 19.03 -8.55 35.25
C TRP A 793 17.89 -9.53 34.92
N LEU A 794 16.71 -9.03 34.55
CA LEU A 794 15.48 -9.81 34.35
C LEU A 794 14.86 -9.51 32.98
N VAL A 795 14.60 -10.53 32.17
CA VAL A 795 13.84 -10.41 30.91
C VAL A 795 12.70 -11.43 30.90
N VAL A 796 11.48 -10.98 30.59
CA VAL A 796 10.34 -11.89 30.37
C VAL A 796 10.54 -12.54 28.99
N ARG A 797 10.66 -13.88 28.94
CA ARG A 797 10.85 -14.63 27.69
C ARG A 797 9.59 -15.35 27.22
N TYR A 798 8.75 -15.78 28.16
CA TYR A 798 7.46 -16.42 27.84
C TYR A 798 6.37 -15.92 28.77
N LEU A 799 5.14 -15.91 28.29
CA LEU A 799 3.92 -15.68 29.06
C LEU A 799 3.00 -16.89 28.89
N LEU A 800 2.65 -17.51 30.01
CA LEU A 800 1.65 -18.57 30.12
C LEU A 800 0.32 -17.91 30.51
N VAL A 801 -0.73 -18.15 29.72
CA VAL A 801 -2.08 -17.60 29.92
C VAL A 801 -3.09 -18.73 30.07
N LYS A 802 -3.83 -18.73 31.17
CA LYS A 802 -4.95 -19.64 31.38
C LYS A 802 -6.24 -19.04 30.84
N SER A 803 -6.85 -19.69 29.86
CA SER A 803 -8.15 -19.32 29.31
C SER A 803 -9.28 -19.54 30.33
N ARG A 804 -10.44 -18.91 30.11
CA ARG A 804 -11.71 -19.31 30.76
C ARG A 804 -12.43 -20.42 29.99
N VAL A 805 -12.26 -20.45 28.67
CA VAL A 805 -12.88 -21.43 27.77
C VAL A 805 -12.01 -22.69 27.74
N HIS A 806 -12.62 -23.83 28.05
CA HIS A 806 -12.04 -25.15 27.80
C HIS A 806 -12.38 -25.58 26.37
N GLU A 807 -11.55 -25.19 25.41
CA GLU A 807 -11.57 -25.84 24.09
C GLU A 807 -10.99 -27.26 24.25
N GLU A 808 -11.71 -28.29 23.84
CA GLU A 808 -11.09 -29.60 23.63
C GLU A 808 -10.10 -29.52 22.45
N PRO A 809 -8.98 -30.27 22.47
CA PRO A 809 -8.00 -30.21 21.39
C PRO A 809 -8.58 -30.82 20.12
N GLU A 810 -8.97 -29.97 19.15
CA GLU A 810 -9.43 -30.41 17.83
C GLU A 810 -8.44 -31.40 17.20
N LEU A 811 -8.97 -32.53 16.73
CA LEU A 811 -8.20 -33.56 16.04
C LEU A 811 -7.90 -33.13 14.60
N ILE A 812 -6.97 -32.19 14.46
CA ILE A 812 -6.44 -31.74 13.16
C ILE A 812 -5.98 -32.98 12.36
N PRO A 813 -6.50 -33.21 11.14
CA PRO A 813 -6.08 -34.34 10.32
C PRO A 813 -4.58 -34.31 10.06
N MET A 814 -3.90 -35.45 10.27
CA MET A 814 -2.47 -35.58 9.96
C MET A 814 -2.21 -35.43 8.45
N GLN A 815 -1.90 -34.21 8.02
CA GLN A 815 -1.17 -34.00 6.77
C GLN A 815 0.17 -34.75 6.85
N SER A 816 0.63 -35.29 5.72
CA SER A 816 1.79 -36.19 5.66
C SER A 816 3.12 -35.45 5.87
N MET A 817 3.44 -35.17 7.14
CA MET A 817 4.72 -34.63 7.58
C MET A 817 5.88 -35.51 7.11
N GLN A 818 6.77 -34.95 6.29
CA GLN A 818 8.09 -35.52 6.07
C GLN A 818 8.89 -35.58 7.40
N PRO A 819 9.82 -36.53 7.57
CA PRO A 819 10.55 -36.71 8.83
C PRO A 819 11.48 -35.52 9.14
N ARG A 820 10.98 -34.57 9.94
CA ARG A 820 11.73 -33.40 10.42
C ARG A 820 12.60 -33.75 11.62
N ARG A 821 13.70 -32.99 11.80
CA ARG A 821 14.68 -33.20 12.87
C ARG A 821 14.17 -32.62 14.21
N PRO A 822 14.25 -33.35 15.33
CA PRO A 822 13.72 -32.87 16.61
C PRO A 822 14.43 -31.60 17.09
N THR A 823 13.64 -30.63 17.56
CA THR A 823 14.13 -29.35 18.08
C THR A 823 14.98 -29.55 19.34
N PRO A 824 16.19 -28.94 19.43
CA PRO A 824 17.02 -29.00 20.63
C PRO A 824 16.43 -28.17 21.79
N PHE A 825 16.89 -28.45 23.01
CA PHE A 825 16.43 -27.76 24.21
C PHE A 825 17.54 -26.91 24.85
N VAL A 826 17.14 -25.77 25.41
CA VAL A 826 18.00 -24.85 26.16
C VAL A 826 18.65 -25.57 27.34
N LYS A 827 19.97 -25.40 27.49
CA LYS A 827 20.77 -26.01 28.57
C LYS A 827 20.54 -25.26 29.89
N LEU A 828 19.60 -25.74 30.70
CA LEU A 828 19.33 -25.22 32.05
C LEU A 828 20.44 -25.59 33.04
N ASP A 829 20.63 -24.72 34.05
CA ASP A 829 21.60 -24.91 35.13
C ASP A 829 21.15 -26.01 36.12
N PRO A 830 21.92 -27.11 36.30
CA PRO A 830 21.56 -28.20 37.20
C PRO A 830 21.64 -27.83 38.69
N ALA A 831 22.34 -26.76 39.08
CA ALA A 831 22.37 -26.28 40.45
C ALA A 831 21.06 -25.58 40.85
N HIS A 832 20.35 -25.02 39.87
CA HIS A 832 19.11 -24.25 40.07
C HIS A 832 18.00 -24.74 39.12
N PRO A 833 17.52 -25.98 39.31
CA PRO A 833 16.50 -26.58 38.45
C PRO A 833 15.18 -25.80 38.54
N VAL A 834 14.53 -25.67 37.39
CA VAL A 834 13.25 -24.98 37.20
C VAL A 834 12.17 -26.03 36.99
N THR A 835 11.15 -26.02 37.85
CA THR A 835 10.14 -27.08 37.89
C THR A 835 8.72 -26.56 37.77
N LEU A 836 7.79 -27.42 37.36
CA LEU A 836 6.36 -27.27 37.61
C LEU A 836 5.88 -28.51 38.34
N GLY A 837 5.38 -28.36 39.56
CA GLY A 837 4.94 -29.50 40.37
C GLY A 837 6.04 -30.52 40.66
N ARG A 838 7.28 -30.04 40.84
CA ARG A 838 8.53 -30.81 40.99
C ARG A 838 8.99 -31.59 39.74
N GLN A 839 8.29 -31.52 38.61
CA GLN A 839 8.81 -32.00 37.32
C GLN A 839 9.66 -30.91 36.65
N PRO A 840 10.86 -31.19 36.11
CA PRO A 840 11.65 -30.19 35.41
C PRO A 840 10.99 -29.80 34.09
N ILE A 841 10.93 -28.50 33.78
CA ILE A 841 10.48 -28.03 32.47
C ILE A 841 11.57 -28.23 31.40
N GLN A 842 11.18 -28.30 30.12
CA GLN A 842 12.12 -28.26 29.00
C GLN A 842 11.72 -27.13 28.05
N ILE A 843 12.66 -26.23 27.76
CA ILE A 843 12.45 -25.06 26.91
C ILE A 843 13.10 -25.34 25.55
N PRO A 844 12.35 -25.39 24.43
CA PRO A 844 12.93 -25.53 23.09
C PRO A 844 13.81 -24.31 22.72
N GLU A 845 14.89 -24.53 21.97
CA GLU A 845 15.82 -23.46 21.55
C GLU A 845 15.09 -22.40 20.68
N PRO A 846 14.99 -21.13 21.13
CA PRO A 846 14.08 -20.15 20.53
C PRO A 846 14.38 -19.77 19.07
N THR A 847 15.61 -19.96 18.60
CA THR A 847 16.05 -19.57 17.25
C THR A 847 16.01 -20.72 16.25
N TYR A 848 15.92 -21.98 16.70
CA TYR A 848 16.10 -23.16 15.83
C TYR A 848 15.15 -23.22 14.63
N GLN A 849 13.86 -22.88 14.81
CA GLN A 849 12.92 -22.86 13.68
C GLN A 849 13.18 -21.69 12.71
N LEU A 850 13.67 -20.55 13.21
CA LEU A 850 14.04 -19.42 12.36
C LEU A 850 15.32 -19.73 11.57
N GLU A 851 16.32 -20.34 12.20
CA GLU A 851 17.56 -20.82 11.57
C GLU A 851 17.26 -21.90 10.51
N SER A 852 16.39 -22.87 10.80
CA SER A 852 15.98 -23.86 9.80
C SER A 852 15.20 -23.24 8.64
N THR A 853 14.36 -22.22 8.91
CA THR A 853 13.69 -21.45 7.85
C THR A 853 14.68 -20.69 6.98
N ILE A 854 15.71 -20.05 7.56
CA ILE A 854 16.78 -19.37 6.80
C ILE A 854 17.51 -20.38 5.90
N LEU A 855 17.90 -21.54 6.44
CA LEU A 855 18.59 -22.59 5.67
C LEU A 855 17.72 -23.11 4.51
N THR A 856 16.42 -23.30 4.73
CA THR A 856 15.47 -23.67 3.67
C THR A 856 15.35 -22.56 2.62
N ARG A 857 15.15 -21.30 3.02
CA ARG A 857 15.10 -20.14 2.11
C ARG A 857 16.40 -19.98 1.31
N GLN A 858 17.56 -20.28 1.91
CA GLN A 858 18.87 -20.28 1.22
C GLN A 858 18.96 -21.41 0.18
N SER A 859 18.39 -22.59 0.45
CA SER A 859 18.35 -23.70 -0.52
C SER A 859 17.27 -23.55 -1.62
N GLU A 860 16.26 -22.72 -1.40
CA GLU A 860 15.21 -22.37 -2.37
C GLU A 860 15.58 -21.14 -3.23
N ALA A 861 16.62 -20.39 -2.84
CA ALA A 861 17.06 -19.18 -3.54
C ALA A 861 17.86 -19.53 -4.80
N VAL A 862 17.14 -19.72 -5.91
CA VAL A 862 17.70 -19.64 -7.26
C VAL A 862 17.86 -18.16 -7.64
N GLU A 863 18.92 -17.80 -8.34
CA GLU A 863 19.03 -16.47 -8.97
C GLU A 863 18.42 -16.55 -10.39
N ASP A 864 17.50 -15.65 -10.70
CA ASP A 864 16.88 -15.55 -12.03
C ASP A 864 17.91 -15.10 -13.09
N ASP A 865 17.80 -15.61 -14.32
CA ASP A 865 18.51 -15.08 -15.47
C ASP A 865 18.02 -13.66 -15.84
N LEU A 866 18.91 -12.82 -16.37
CA LEU A 866 18.58 -11.50 -16.90
C LEU A 866 17.72 -11.61 -18.16
N ASP A 867 16.75 -10.71 -18.34
CA ASP A 867 15.89 -10.72 -19.52
C ASP A 867 16.54 -10.03 -20.73
N TYR A 868 15.87 -10.09 -21.89
CA TYR A 868 16.39 -9.53 -23.13
C TYR A 868 16.59 -7.99 -23.08
N GLU A 869 15.74 -7.24 -22.36
CA GLU A 869 15.90 -5.79 -22.23
C GLU A 869 17.12 -5.43 -21.39
N ASP A 870 17.48 -6.29 -20.43
CA ASP A 870 18.63 -6.09 -19.53
C ASP A 870 19.94 -6.56 -20.17
N ASN A 871 19.94 -7.74 -20.80
CA ASN A 871 21.10 -8.22 -21.56
C ASN A 871 21.47 -7.25 -22.69
N ALA A 872 20.49 -6.64 -23.37
CA ALA A 872 20.73 -5.60 -24.38
C ALA A 872 21.40 -4.31 -23.84
N VAL A 873 21.38 -4.07 -22.52
CA VAL A 873 22.19 -3.00 -21.88
C VAL A 873 23.63 -3.47 -21.68
N PHE A 874 23.83 -4.71 -21.22
CA PHE A 874 25.18 -5.27 -21.00
C PHE A 874 25.95 -5.53 -22.30
N GLU A 875 25.26 -5.99 -23.35
CA GLU A 875 25.83 -6.30 -24.68
C GLU A 875 26.05 -5.06 -25.56
N TYR A 876 25.72 -3.85 -25.09
CA TYR A 876 25.85 -2.63 -25.88
C TYR A 876 27.31 -2.33 -26.26
N VAL A 877 27.57 -2.18 -27.56
CA VAL A 877 28.88 -1.78 -28.11
C VAL A 877 28.72 -0.46 -28.87
N GLU A 878 29.50 0.56 -28.47
CA GLU A 878 29.47 1.87 -29.10
C GLU A 878 30.14 1.85 -30.49
N SER A 879 29.31 1.90 -31.55
CA SER A 879 29.79 1.87 -32.93
C SER A 879 30.41 3.21 -33.36
N SER A 880 31.71 3.39 -33.10
CA SER A 880 32.45 4.63 -33.34
C SER A 880 32.34 5.13 -34.80
N LEU A 881 31.77 6.32 -35.00
CA LEU A 881 31.53 6.90 -36.32
C LEU A 881 32.82 7.40 -37.01
N SER A 882 33.23 6.64 -38.03
CA SER A 882 33.96 7.10 -39.24
C SER A 882 35.23 7.97 -39.06
N GLY A 883 36.28 7.43 -38.45
CA GLY A 883 37.65 7.92 -38.59
C GLY A 883 38.39 7.31 -39.79
N SER A 884 38.46 8.00 -40.95
CA SER A 884 39.04 7.41 -42.18
C SER A 884 40.58 7.47 -42.23
N VAL A 885 41.27 6.34 -42.10
CA VAL A 885 42.73 6.24 -42.35
C VAL A 885 43.11 4.97 -43.13
N GLY A 886 43.82 5.16 -44.25
CA GLY A 886 44.94 4.33 -44.72
C GLY A 886 44.76 2.81 -44.91
N LYS A 887 44.73 2.37 -46.18
CA LYS A 887 44.97 0.96 -46.58
C LYS A 887 46.34 0.46 -46.09
N GLY A 888 46.40 -0.76 -45.53
CA GLY A 888 47.64 -1.52 -45.33
C GLY A 888 47.41 -3.02 -45.56
N LYS A 889 48.27 -3.67 -46.35
CA LYS A 889 48.30 -5.14 -46.50
C LYS A 889 49.46 -5.71 -45.68
N GLY A 890 49.22 -6.77 -44.92
CA GLY A 890 50.22 -7.58 -44.20
C GLY A 890 49.73 -9.02 -44.01
N ARG A 891 50.64 -9.98 -43.84
CA ARG A 891 50.35 -11.42 -43.76
C ARG A 891 51.56 -12.18 -43.16
N VAL A 892 51.31 -13.35 -42.56
CA VAL A 892 52.25 -14.45 -42.21
C VAL A 892 52.87 -14.40 -40.80
N ASP A 893 52.51 -15.45 -40.03
CA ASP A 893 53.17 -16.32 -39.04
C ASP A 893 54.19 -15.83 -37.98
N ASP A 894 53.99 -16.39 -36.77
CA ASP A 894 54.93 -16.95 -35.78
C ASP A 894 56.45 -16.66 -35.84
N SER A 895 56.97 -16.03 -34.78
CA SER A 895 58.09 -16.55 -33.93
C SER A 895 58.21 -15.66 -32.67
N ILE A 896 58.18 -16.15 -31.42
CA ILE A 896 59.07 -17.08 -30.69
C ILE A 896 60.34 -16.40 -30.11
N VAL A 897 60.57 -16.65 -28.79
CA VAL A 897 61.85 -16.65 -28.03
C VAL A 897 62.33 -15.39 -27.22
N ILE A 898 62.34 -15.59 -25.89
CA ILE A 898 63.37 -15.25 -24.85
C ILE A 898 63.41 -13.86 -24.18
N ASP A 899 62.79 -13.83 -22.98
CA ASP A 899 63.37 -13.75 -21.61
C ASP A 899 64.20 -12.55 -21.07
N ASP A 900 64.27 -12.56 -19.73
CA ASP A 900 65.23 -11.94 -18.78
C ASP A 900 65.15 -10.41 -18.52
N GLU A 901 65.30 -9.91 -17.28
CA GLU A 901 65.76 -10.56 -16.02
C GLU A 901 65.16 -9.87 -14.75
N ASP A 902 65.70 -10.20 -13.55
CA ASP A 902 65.48 -9.61 -12.21
C ASP A 902 64.25 -10.05 -11.37
N GLU A 903 64.30 -11.31 -10.93
CA GLU A 903 63.67 -11.80 -9.69
C GLU A 903 64.54 -11.43 -8.46
N MET A 904 63.93 -11.13 -7.29
CA MET A 904 64.64 -11.15 -5.99
C MET A 904 63.68 -11.52 -4.83
N ASP A 905 63.51 -12.83 -4.63
CA ASP A 905 64.06 -13.59 -3.49
C ASP A 905 63.94 -13.06 -2.03
N PHE A 906 63.75 -13.92 -1.01
CA PHE A 906 63.29 -15.33 -0.93
C PHE A 906 62.97 -15.66 0.55
N GLU A 907 62.90 -16.97 0.87
CA GLU A 907 62.95 -17.64 2.19
C GLU A 907 61.65 -17.71 3.03
N ASP A 908 61.27 -18.86 3.61
CA ASP A 908 61.63 -20.27 3.32
C ASP A 908 60.63 -21.26 4.00
N TYR A 909 60.86 -22.56 3.79
CA TYR A 909 60.66 -23.68 4.73
C TYR A 909 59.42 -24.58 4.66
N ALA A 910 59.33 -25.31 3.53
CA ALA A 910 59.24 -26.79 3.45
C ALA A 910 58.50 -27.62 4.54
N SER A 911 57.63 -28.56 4.09
CA SER A 911 57.93 -30.02 4.19
C SER A 911 56.96 -30.92 3.37
N SER A 912 57.38 -32.15 3.09
CA SER A 912 56.88 -33.09 2.07
C SER A 912 56.00 -34.26 2.58
N ARG A 913 55.48 -35.07 1.64
CA ARG A 913 54.86 -36.43 1.74
C ARG A 913 53.37 -36.52 2.17
N ALA A 914 52.53 -37.43 1.63
CA ALA A 914 52.65 -38.32 0.46
C ALA A 914 51.29 -38.93 -0.05
N VAL A 915 51.01 -38.81 -1.35
CA VAL A 915 50.89 -39.90 -2.37
C VAL A 915 50.41 -41.31 -1.92
N PRO A 916 49.52 -42.05 -2.65
CA PRO A 916 48.43 -41.71 -3.60
C PRO A 916 47.21 -42.68 -3.36
N PRO A 917 46.45 -43.28 -4.34
CA PRO A 917 46.03 -42.97 -5.73
C PRO A 917 44.46 -42.94 -5.82
N GLN A 918 43.66 -43.13 -6.89
CA GLN A 918 43.79 -43.52 -8.33
C GLN A 918 42.76 -42.73 -9.22
N SER A 919 42.88 -42.89 -10.55
CA SER A 919 41.83 -42.93 -11.60
C SER A 919 40.65 -41.92 -11.65
N SER A 920 40.31 -41.33 -12.80
CA SER A 920 40.97 -41.36 -14.13
C SER A 920 40.41 -40.31 -15.09
N SER A 921 41.32 -39.57 -15.74
CA SER A 921 41.19 -38.93 -17.08
C SER A 921 39.80 -38.73 -17.69
N TYR A 922 39.38 -37.48 -17.82
CA TYR A 922 38.61 -37.04 -18.98
C TYR A 922 39.54 -36.82 -20.19
N THR A 923 39.09 -37.21 -21.38
CA THR A 923 39.69 -36.82 -22.68
C THR A 923 38.62 -36.21 -23.58
N SER A 924 39.05 -35.47 -24.60
CA SER A 924 38.26 -34.48 -25.33
C SER A 924 37.38 -35.03 -26.48
N SER A 925 36.67 -34.10 -27.13
CA SER A 925 36.10 -34.14 -28.49
C SER A 925 34.83 -34.97 -28.77
N THR A 926 33.72 -34.25 -29.02
CA THR A 926 32.88 -34.26 -30.26
C THR A 926 32.86 -35.53 -31.12
N PRO A 927 31.70 -35.99 -31.65
CA PRO A 927 30.98 -35.19 -32.66
C PRO A 927 29.45 -35.42 -32.86
N SER A 928 28.88 -34.62 -33.77
CA SER A 928 27.76 -34.88 -34.72
C SER A 928 26.39 -35.38 -34.22
N ALA A 929 25.33 -34.82 -34.81
CA ALA A 929 23.97 -35.33 -34.73
C ALA A 929 23.74 -36.56 -35.63
N ALA A 930 22.86 -37.48 -35.20
CA ALA A 930 21.94 -38.29 -36.03
C ALA A 930 21.04 -39.19 -35.16
N ALA A 931 19.78 -39.40 -35.57
CA ALA A 931 18.80 -40.42 -35.11
C ALA A 931 18.44 -40.43 -33.59
N ALA A 932 17.17 -40.54 -33.16
CA ALA A 932 16.15 -41.42 -33.71
C ALA A 932 14.72 -40.97 -33.32
N ALA A 933 13.79 -41.04 -34.28
CA ALA A 933 12.36 -41.01 -34.02
C ALA A 933 11.77 -42.44 -34.12
N ALA A 934 10.99 -42.89 -33.13
CA ALA A 934 10.24 -44.15 -33.21
C ALA A 934 9.06 -44.21 -32.22
N ALA A 935 7.91 -44.69 -32.72
CA ALA A 935 6.71 -45.21 -31.99
C ALA A 935 6.05 -44.29 -30.93
N ILE A 936 4.90 -43.60 -31.10
CA ILE A 936 3.62 -43.80 -31.83
C ILE A 936 2.51 -44.51 -31.02
N SER A 937 1.28 -43.97 -31.12
CA SER A 937 -0.04 -44.49 -30.69
C SER A 937 -0.41 -44.38 -29.19
N ARG A 938 -1.64 -43.99 -28.80
CA ARG A 938 -2.87 -43.53 -29.52
C ARG A 938 -3.60 -42.49 -28.63
N HIS A 939 -4.08 -41.35 -29.14
CA HIS A 939 -5.30 -41.17 -29.94
C HIS A 939 -6.61 -41.65 -29.27
N GLN A 940 -7.43 -40.72 -28.77
CA GLN A 940 -8.72 -40.31 -29.37
C GLN A 940 -9.13 -38.96 -28.75
N ILE A 941 -9.18 -37.85 -29.49
CA ILE A 941 -10.19 -37.43 -30.50
C ILE A 941 -11.51 -36.93 -29.86
N ALA A 942 -11.61 -35.60 -29.76
CA ALA A 942 -12.80 -34.82 -30.08
C ALA A 942 -12.30 -33.44 -30.59
N GLN A 943 -12.87 -32.91 -31.68
CA GLN A 943 -12.39 -31.72 -32.40
C GLN A 943 -13.42 -30.55 -32.39
N PRO A 944 -13.07 -29.33 -32.86
CA PRO A 944 -13.63 -28.08 -32.32
C PRO A 944 -14.80 -27.49 -33.13
N LYS A 945 -15.32 -26.36 -32.61
CA LYS A 945 -16.22 -25.42 -33.29
C LYS A 945 -15.79 -23.98 -32.92
N THR A 946 -15.10 -23.26 -33.80
CA THR A 946 -15.62 -22.37 -34.87
C THR A 946 -16.24 -21.05 -34.37
N ASP A 947 -15.68 -19.95 -34.88
CA ASP A 947 -16.27 -18.62 -35.09
C ASP A 947 -16.92 -17.90 -33.90
N ASN A 948 -16.19 -16.91 -33.35
CA ASN A 948 -16.78 -15.80 -32.62
C ASN A 948 -16.71 -14.50 -33.45
N VAL A 949 -17.58 -14.44 -34.46
CA VAL A 949 -18.10 -13.16 -34.97
C VAL A 949 -18.58 -12.32 -33.78
N LYS A 950 -18.29 -11.01 -33.77
CA LYS A 950 -18.81 -10.08 -32.76
C LYS A 950 -20.34 -10.11 -32.76
N LYS A 951 -20.92 -10.91 -31.86
CA LYS A 951 -22.37 -10.94 -31.63
C LYS A 951 -22.80 -9.58 -31.10
N ARG A 952 -23.89 -9.05 -31.67
CA ARG A 952 -24.66 -7.97 -31.03
C ARG A 952 -25.13 -8.44 -29.64
N PRO A 953 -25.42 -7.52 -28.69
CA PRO A 953 -26.09 -7.87 -27.44
C PRO A 953 -27.28 -8.79 -27.69
N VAL A 954 -27.52 -9.71 -26.76
CA VAL A 954 -28.77 -10.47 -26.78
C VAL A 954 -29.89 -9.48 -26.51
N ASN A 955 -30.81 -9.30 -27.48
CA ASN A 955 -32.00 -8.47 -27.33
C ASN A 955 -33.02 -9.15 -26.38
N ASP A 956 -32.63 -9.29 -25.12
CA ASP A 956 -33.42 -9.84 -24.01
C ASP A 956 -34.37 -8.81 -23.38
N TRP A 957 -34.22 -7.56 -23.78
CA TRP A 957 -35.20 -6.48 -23.65
C TRP A 957 -35.40 -5.80 -25.02
N VAL A 958 -36.58 -5.21 -25.23
CA VAL A 958 -36.98 -4.62 -26.52
C VAL A 958 -37.50 -3.21 -26.31
N HIS A 959 -36.91 -2.23 -27.00
CA HIS A 959 -37.33 -0.82 -27.03
C HIS A 959 -38.78 -0.66 -27.51
N ASN A 960 -39.52 0.31 -26.96
CA ASN A 960 -40.85 0.69 -27.44
C ASN A 960 -40.81 2.12 -28.04
N PRO A 961 -40.56 2.27 -29.35
CA PRO A 961 -40.43 3.58 -29.99
C PRO A 961 -41.74 4.38 -30.00
N GLU A 962 -42.91 3.74 -29.99
CA GLU A 962 -44.19 4.44 -29.94
C GLU A 962 -44.44 5.09 -28.58
N TYR A 963 -44.11 4.39 -27.48
CA TYR A 963 -44.20 4.90 -26.12
C TYR A 963 -43.24 6.08 -25.89
N VAL A 964 -42.00 5.97 -26.38
CA VAL A 964 -41.01 7.06 -26.27
C VAL A 964 -41.41 8.27 -27.13
N ARG A 965 -41.83 8.05 -28.38
CA ARG A 965 -42.30 9.11 -29.28
C ARG A 965 -43.53 9.85 -28.74
N ALA A 966 -44.43 9.15 -28.04
CA ALA A 966 -45.56 9.77 -27.35
C ALA A 966 -45.11 10.67 -26.18
N ALA A 967 -44.09 10.27 -25.41
CA ALA A 967 -43.54 11.08 -24.33
C ALA A 967 -42.76 12.32 -24.84
N ILE A 968 -42.00 12.15 -25.93
CA ILE A 968 -41.19 13.20 -26.58
C ILE A 968 -42.05 14.34 -27.14
N SER A 969 -43.33 14.10 -27.45
CA SER A 969 -44.27 15.09 -28.00
C SER A 969 -44.49 16.37 -27.16
N LYS A 970 -43.91 16.45 -25.96
CA LYS A 970 -44.02 17.57 -25.00
C LYS A 970 -42.67 18.08 -24.49
N LEU A 971 -41.58 17.86 -25.24
CA LEU A 971 -40.27 18.45 -24.93
C LEU A 971 -40.25 19.97 -25.17
N MET A 972 -39.34 20.64 -24.46
CA MET A 972 -38.99 22.05 -24.68
C MET A 972 -37.95 22.19 -25.80
N PRO A 973 -37.83 23.37 -26.45
CA PRO A 973 -36.79 23.66 -27.43
C PRO A 973 -35.36 23.44 -26.89
N PRO A 974 -34.36 23.28 -27.79
CA PRO A 974 -32.96 23.11 -27.41
C PRO A 974 -32.44 24.28 -26.56
N PRO A 975 -31.49 24.06 -25.63
CA PRO A 975 -30.86 25.16 -24.88
C PRO A 975 -30.16 26.17 -25.81
N GLU A 976 -30.47 27.46 -25.67
CA GLU A 976 -29.93 28.53 -26.53
C GLU A 976 -28.44 28.84 -26.30
N MET A 977 -27.84 28.32 -25.22
CA MET A 977 -26.44 28.53 -24.87
C MET A 977 -25.70 27.20 -24.73
N SER A 978 -24.65 27.03 -25.51
CA SER A 978 -23.62 26.01 -25.37
C SER A 978 -22.24 26.68 -25.25
N THR A 979 -21.26 25.97 -24.69
CA THR A 979 -19.84 26.31 -24.85
C THR A 979 -19.15 25.21 -25.67
N PRO A 980 -17.99 25.49 -26.30
CA PRO A 980 -17.23 24.47 -27.00
C PRO A 980 -16.78 23.34 -26.06
N SER A 981 -16.26 23.67 -24.87
CA SER A 981 -15.92 22.70 -23.81
C SER A 981 -17.08 21.76 -23.46
N ALA A 982 -18.27 22.32 -23.20
CA ALA A 982 -19.46 21.51 -22.93
C ALA A 982 -19.88 20.67 -24.15
N THR A 983 -19.69 21.19 -25.36
CA THR A 983 -19.98 20.44 -26.60
C THR A 983 -19.03 19.25 -26.73
N MET A 984 -17.73 19.43 -26.52
CA MET A 984 -16.74 18.33 -26.54
C MET A 984 -16.98 17.32 -25.42
N ALA A 985 -17.29 17.78 -24.20
CA ALA A 985 -17.59 16.91 -23.07
C ALA A 985 -18.83 16.06 -23.31
N VAL A 986 -19.94 16.65 -23.79
CA VAL A 986 -21.17 15.91 -24.10
C VAL A 986 -20.97 14.98 -25.31
N GLN A 987 -20.19 15.35 -26.34
CA GLN A 987 -19.81 14.43 -27.42
C GLN A 987 -18.99 13.23 -26.93
N LYS A 988 -18.06 13.46 -25.99
CA LYS A 988 -17.23 12.40 -25.40
C LYS A 988 -18.08 11.42 -24.59
N GLU A 989 -18.94 11.93 -23.73
CA GLU A 989 -19.88 11.12 -22.93
C GLU A 989 -20.86 10.36 -23.83
N LEU A 990 -21.37 10.98 -24.90
CA LEU A 990 -22.26 10.30 -25.85
C LEU A 990 -21.58 9.12 -26.55
N LYS A 991 -20.32 9.31 -26.99
CA LYS A 991 -19.51 8.23 -27.58
C LYS A 991 -19.20 7.12 -26.56
N ALA A 992 -19.00 7.46 -25.29
CA ALA A 992 -18.80 6.47 -24.23
C ALA A 992 -20.06 5.65 -23.97
N LEU A 993 -21.20 6.32 -23.75
CA LEU A 993 -22.50 5.71 -23.48
C LEU A 993 -22.96 4.82 -24.64
N LEU A 994 -22.88 5.28 -25.89
CA LEU A 994 -23.23 4.45 -27.06
C LEU A 994 -22.27 3.28 -27.27
N LYS A 995 -20.98 3.41 -26.91
CA LYS A 995 -20.02 2.30 -26.93
C LYS A 995 -20.35 1.26 -25.84
N GLU A 996 -20.74 1.69 -24.65
CA GLU A 996 -21.17 0.81 -23.55
C GLU A 996 -22.43 0.01 -23.96
N GLN A 997 -23.46 0.71 -24.46
CA GLN A 997 -24.68 0.11 -25.00
C GLN A 997 -24.43 -0.90 -26.13
N ASN A 998 -23.53 -0.59 -27.06
CA ASN A 998 -23.21 -1.47 -28.20
C ASN A 998 -22.18 -2.58 -27.88
N SER A 999 -21.58 -2.61 -26.68
CA SER A 999 -20.61 -3.64 -26.27
C SER A 999 -21.06 -4.55 -25.12
N CYS A 1000 -22.22 -4.27 -24.50
CA CYS A 1000 -22.78 -5.12 -23.46
C CYS A 1000 -23.20 -6.52 -23.95
N SER A 1001 -23.23 -7.49 -23.04
CA SER A 1001 -23.76 -8.85 -23.21
C SER A 1001 -25.30 -8.87 -23.37
N SER A 1002 -25.96 -8.06 -22.53
CA SER A 1002 -27.41 -8.05 -22.30
C SER A 1002 -27.87 -6.62 -22.03
N LEU A 1003 -28.99 -6.23 -22.65
CA LEU A 1003 -29.65 -4.95 -22.34
C LEU A 1003 -30.33 -5.02 -20.96
N LYS A 1004 -30.80 -6.20 -20.54
CA LYS A 1004 -31.37 -6.40 -19.21
C LYS A 1004 -30.36 -6.17 -18.08
N GLU A 1005 -29.10 -6.57 -18.28
CA GLU A 1005 -27.99 -6.31 -17.35
C GLU A 1005 -27.65 -4.81 -17.31
N LEU A 1006 -27.50 -4.17 -18.46
CA LEU A 1006 -27.24 -2.72 -18.59
C LEU A 1006 -28.32 -1.88 -17.91
N GLY A 1007 -29.60 -2.24 -18.12
CA GLY A 1007 -30.74 -1.69 -17.38
C GLY A 1007 -31.18 -0.28 -17.77
N TRP A 1008 -30.46 0.37 -18.68
CA TRP A 1008 -30.87 1.58 -19.37
C TRP A 1008 -30.65 1.41 -20.88
N TYR A 1009 -31.40 2.18 -21.67
CA TYR A 1009 -31.30 2.20 -23.12
C TYR A 1009 -31.50 3.63 -23.64
N MET A 1010 -30.58 4.10 -24.48
CA MET A 1010 -30.65 5.38 -25.18
C MET A 1010 -30.96 5.11 -26.66
N PRO A 1011 -32.18 5.38 -27.15
CA PRO A 1011 -32.56 5.06 -28.52
C PRO A 1011 -31.88 6.02 -29.50
N GLU A 1012 -31.04 5.47 -30.39
CA GLU A 1012 -30.25 6.25 -31.35
C GLU A 1012 -31.14 7.08 -32.30
N GLU A 1013 -32.38 6.65 -32.56
CA GLU A 1013 -33.38 7.36 -33.37
C GLU A 1013 -33.90 8.68 -32.79
N PHE A 1014 -33.62 8.97 -31.50
CA PHE A 1014 -33.97 10.26 -30.87
C PHE A 1014 -32.76 11.16 -30.58
N ILE A 1015 -31.57 10.78 -31.06
CA ILE A 1015 -30.36 11.62 -31.05
C ILE A 1015 -30.41 12.56 -32.26
N GLY A 1016 -31.32 13.54 -32.20
CA GLY A 1016 -31.49 14.55 -33.25
C GLY A 1016 -30.46 15.68 -33.18
N ASP A 1017 -30.76 16.80 -33.82
CA ASP A 1017 -29.87 17.97 -33.97
C ASP A 1017 -29.46 18.67 -32.64
N ASN A 1018 -29.96 18.21 -31.49
CA ASN A 1018 -29.66 18.77 -30.17
C ASN A 1018 -28.82 17.81 -29.31
N LEU A 1019 -27.51 18.01 -29.32
CA LEU A 1019 -26.56 17.29 -28.48
C LEU A 1019 -26.83 17.45 -26.96
N PHE A 1020 -27.39 18.57 -26.51
CA PHE A 1020 -27.49 18.95 -25.10
C PHE A 1020 -28.74 18.41 -24.37
N GLN A 1021 -29.51 17.53 -25.01
CA GLN A 1021 -30.76 16.98 -24.50
C GLN A 1021 -30.87 15.50 -24.87
N TRP A 1022 -30.72 14.60 -23.89
CA TRP A 1022 -30.80 13.15 -24.14
C TRP A 1022 -32.09 12.57 -23.59
N ILE A 1023 -32.65 11.61 -24.32
CA ILE A 1023 -33.81 10.82 -23.89
C ILE A 1023 -33.33 9.40 -23.63
N VAL A 1024 -33.56 8.90 -22.42
CA VAL A 1024 -33.09 7.58 -21.97
C VAL A 1024 -34.25 6.83 -21.33
N GLU A 1025 -34.37 5.54 -21.64
CA GLU A 1025 -35.28 4.62 -20.97
C GLU A 1025 -34.56 3.86 -19.86
N LEU A 1026 -35.14 3.85 -18.66
CA LEU A 1026 -34.68 3.05 -17.53
C LEU A 1026 -35.62 1.84 -17.39
N HIS A 1027 -35.06 0.63 -17.44
CA HIS A 1027 -35.85 -0.59 -17.59
C HIS A 1027 -35.20 -1.77 -16.84
N SER A 1028 -35.81 -2.96 -16.97
CA SER A 1028 -35.30 -4.21 -16.37
C SER A 1028 -35.00 -4.09 -14.87
N PHE A 1029 -35.94 -3.49 -14.12
CA PHE A 1029 -35.99 -3.58 -12.66
C PHE A 1029 -36.26 -5.03 -12.24
N ASP A 1030 -35.77 -5.45 -11.07
CA ASP A 1030 -36.06 -6.80 -10.55
C ASP A 1030 -37.56 -6.98 -10.29
N ALA A 1031 -38.10 -8.14 -10.70
CA ALA A 1031 -39.51 -8.47 -10.63
C ALA A 1031 -40.05 -8.62 -9.20
N THR A 1032 -39.16 -8.77 -8.20
CA THR A 1032 -39.54 -8.72 -6.77
C THR A 1032 -40.01 -7.34 -6.34
N LEU A 1033 -39.53 -6.27 -7.00
CA LEU A 1033 -39.70 -4.89 -6.55
C LEU A 1033 -41.12 -4.35 -6.82
N PRO A 1034 -41.72 -3.58 -5.90
CA PRO A 1034 -43.05 -3.00 -6.09
C PRO A 1034 -43.19 -2.13 -7.35
N ILE A 1035 -42.14 -1.40 -7.75
CA ILE A 1035 -42.14 -0.60 -8.97
C ILE A 1035 -42.19 -1.46 -10.25
N ALA A 1036 -41.50 -2.61 -10.27
CA ALA A 1036 -41.54 -3.55 -11.39
C ALA A 1036 -42.92 -4.23 -11.50
N GLN A 1037 -43.53 -4.55 -10.36
CA GLN A 1037 -44.89 -5.07 -10.30
C GLN A 1037 -45.92 -4.04 -10.79
N ASP A 1038 -45.81 -2.77 -10.38
CA ASP A 1038 -46.66 -1.68 -10.86
C ASP A 1038 -46.51 -1.46 -12.37
N LEU A 1039 -45.28 -1.39 -12.89
CA LEU A 1039 -44.99 -1.25 -14.32
C LEU A 1039 -45.61 -2.40 -15.13
N LYS A 1040 -45.38 -3.65 -14.70
CA LYS A 1040 -45.94 -4.86 -15.33
C LYS A 1040 -47.47 -4.86 -15.31
N ALA A 1041 -48.10 -4.46 -14.19
CA ALA A 1041 -49.55 -4.37 -14.06
C ALA A 1041 -50.16 -3.28 -14.96
N ARG A 1042 -49.42 -2.19 -15.24
CA ARG A 1042 -49.83 -1.13 -16.18
C ARG A 1042 -49.41 -1.38 -17.63
N LYS A 1043 -48.74 -2.50 -17.93
CA LYS A 1043 -48.15 -2.83 -19.25
C LYS A 1043 -47.12 -1.79 -19.74
N LEU A 1044 -46.39 -1.19 -18.81
CA LEU A 1044 -45.28 -0.28 -19.09
C LEU A 1044 -43.96 -1.04 -19.15
N ASN A 1045 -43.13 -0.68 -20.11
CA ASN A 1045 -41.86 -1.36 -20.39
C ASN A 1045 -40.65 -0.67 -19.72
N SER A 1046 -40.78 0.63 -19.46
CA SER A 1046 -39.68 1.54 -19.13
C SER A 1046 -40.18 2.80 -18.41
N VAL A 1047 -39.25 3.47 -17.73
CA VAL A 1047 -39.38 4.84 -17.21
C VAL A 1047 -38.56 5.75 -18.12
N ILE A 1048 -39.18 6.79 -18.69
CA ILE A 1048 -38.53 7.69 -19.66
C ILE A 1048 -37.96 8.90 -18.93
N PHE A 1049 -36.69 9.20 -19.19
CA PHE A 1049 -35.95 10.34 -18.65
C PHE A 1049 -35.65 11.39 -19.73
N GLU A 1050 -35.57 12.66 -19.31
CA GLU A 1050 -34.81 13.70 -20.01
C GLU A 1050 -33.56 14.04 -19.18
N ILE A 1051 -32.41 14.11 -19.85
CA ILE A 1051 -31.16 14.67 -19.33
C ILE A 1051 -30.91 15.98 -20.09
N ARG A 1052 -30.69 17.08 -19.38
CA ARG A 1052 -30.27 18.37 -19.97
C ARG A 1052 -28.91 18.80 -19.45
N PHE A 1053 -27.98 19.10 -20.36
CA PHE A 1053 -26.61 19.51 -20.02
C PHE A 1053 -26.51 21.04 -19.97
N PRO A 1054 -25.96 21.66 -18.90
CA PRO A 1054 -25.77 23.09 -18.84
C PRO A 1054 -24.59 23.55 -19.74
N PRO A 1055 -24.52 24.86 -20.09
CA PRO A 1055 -23.44 25.42 -20.90
C PRO A 1055 -22.05 25.32 -20.24
N ASP A 1056 -21.99 25.12 -18.92
CA ASP A 1056 -20.75 24.91 -18.16
C ASP A 1056 -20.49 23.44 -17.81
N TYR A 1057 -21.21 22.48 -18.41
CA TYR A 1057 -20.87 21.06 -18.30
C TYR A 1057 -19.42 20.81 -18.80
N PRO A 1058 -18.60 19.99 -18.14
CA PRO A 1058 -18.89 19.12 -17.01
C PRO A 1058 -18.71 19.77 -15.63
N LEU A 1059 -18.44 21.08 -15.53
CA LEU A 1059 -18.31 21.79 -14.25
C LEU A 1059 -19.65 21.88 -13.51
N GLY A 1060 -20.73 22.19 -14.23
CA GLY A 1060 -22.10 22.16 -13.73
C GLY A 1060 -22.76 20.77 -13.95
N PRO A 1061 -23.55 20.25 -12.98
CA PRO A 1061 -24.29 19.00 -13.15
C PRO A 1061 -25.39 19.10 -14.22
N PRO A 1062 -25.65 18.01 -14.96
CA PRO A 1062 -26.80 17.91 -15.84
C PRO A 1062 -28.10 17.71 -15.04
N PHE A 1063 -29.19 18.29 -15.54
CA PHE A 1063 -30.50 18.20 -14.92
C PHE A 1063 -31.24 16.94 -15.40
N PHE A 1064 -31.44 15.98 -14.48
CA PHE A 1064 -32.23 14.77 -14.71
C PHE A 1064 -33.68 14.94 -14.24
N ARG A 1065 -34.63 14.57 -15.10
CA ARG A 1065 -36.04 14.37 -14.72
C ARG A 1065 -36.66 13.18 -15.42
N ILE A 1066 -37.65 12.57 -14.77
CA ILE A 1066 -38.56 11.61 -15.38
C ILE A 1066 -39.63 12.38 -16.16
N ILE A 1067 -39.97 11.91 -17.36
CA ILE A 1067 -41.11 12.40 -18.14
C ILE A 1067 -42.36 11.58 -17.77
N THR A 1068 -42.25 10.25 -17.81
CA THR A 1068 -43.37 9.30 -17.58
C THR A 1068 -42.81 7.91 -17.26
N PRO A 1069 -43.49 7.07 -16.44
CA PRO A 1069 -44.72 7.35 -15.70
C PRO A 1069 -44.50 8.24 -14.47
N ARG A 1070 -45.61 8.76 -13.93
CA ARG A 1070 -45.63 9.55 -12.69
C ARG A 1070 -45.61 8.66 -11.44
N PHE A 1071 -44.67 8.94 -10.55
CA PHE A 1071 -44.43 8.21 -9.30
C PHE A 1071 -45.29 8.77 -8.16
N LEU A 1072 -45.55 7.93 -7.16
CA LEU A 1072 -46.23 8.32 -5.92
C LEU A 1072 -45.28 9.20 -5.07
N PRO A 1073 -45.63 10.46 -4.73
CA PRO A 1073 -44.75 11.33 -3.96
C PRO A 1073 -44.46 10.79 -2.55
N PHE A 1074 -43.27 11.09 -2.01
CA PHE A 1074 -42.83 10.62 -0.69
C PHE A 1074 -43.83 10.90 0.45
N ILE A 1075 -44.38 12.13 0.47
CA ILE A 1075 -45.43 12.59 1.39
C ILE A 1075 -46.77 11.82 1.29
N ARG A 1076 -46.95 10.99 0.26
CA ARG A 1076 -48.13 10.11 0.06
C ARG A 1076 -47.79 8.61 0.15
N GLY A 1077 -46.58 8.25 0.60
CA GLY A 1077 -46.19 6.87 0.86
C GLY A 1077 -45.36 6.19 -0.23
N GLY A 1078 -44.98 6.89 -1.30
CA GLY A 1078 -43.96 6.39 -2.23
C GLY A 1078 -42.53 6.73 -1.77
N GLY A 1079 -41.55 6.47 -2.64
CA GLY A 1079 -40.13 6.75 -2.42
C GLY A 1079 -39.31 6.58 -3.70
N GLY A 1080 -38.07 6.09 -3.58
CA GLY A 1080 -37.17 5.89 -4.72
C GLY A 1080 -36.51 7.16 -5.27
N HIS A 1081 -36.25 8.16 -4.42
CA HIS A 1081 -35.56 9.42 -4.76
C HIS A 1081 -36.20 10.30 -5.87
N VAL A 1082 -37.42 10.00 -6.32
CA VAL A 1082 -38.17 10.86 -7.25
C VAL A 1082 -38.91 11.95 -6.47
N THR A 1083 -38.72 13.22 -6.82
CA THR A 1083 -39.47 14.33 -6.20
C THR A 1083 -40.94 14.32 -6.65
N GLY A 1084 -41.81 15.01 -5.93
CA GLY A 1084 -43.22 15.14 -6.29
C GLY A 1084 -43.50 15.75 -7.67
N GLY A 1085 -42.50 16.34 -8.32
CA GLY A 1085 -42.56 16.88 -9.69
C GLY A 1085 -41.70 16.13 -10.71
N GLY A 1086 -41.08 15.00 -10.36
CA GLY A 1086 -40.38 14.12 -11.31
C GLY A 1086 -38.89 14.38 -11.50
N SER A 1087 -38.30 15.38 -10.86
CA SER A 1087 -36.84 15.48 -10.78
C SER A 1087 -36.27 14.39 -9.86
N ILE A 1088 -34.98 14.10 -9.99
CA ILE A 1088 -34.26 13.22 -9.04
C ILE A 1088 -33.75 14.01 -7.83
N CYS A 1089 -33.73 13.37 -6.66
CA CYS A 1089 -33.33 13.89 -5.36
C CYS A 1089 -32.10 13.15 -4.82
N MET A 1090 -30.92 13.51 -5.35
CA MET A 1090 -29.62 12.93 -4.98
C MET A 1090 -28.57 14.04 -4.94
N ASP A 1091 -27.70 14.04 -3.93
CA ASP A 1091 -26.71 15.11 -3.70
C ASP A 1091 -25.72 15.25 -4.87
N LEU A 1092 -25.35 14.13 -5.50
CA LEU A 1092 -24.46 14.12 -6.68
C LEU A 1092 -25.01 14.91 -7.87
N LEU A 1093 -26.32 15.22 -7.90
CA LEU A 1093 -26.95 16.05 -8.93
C LEU A 1093 -27.11 17.52 -8.49
N THR A 1094 -26.30 17.97 -7.53
CA THR A 1094 -26.28 19.34 -6.99
C THR A 1094 -24.89 19.94 -7.10
N SER A 1095 -24.75 21.26 -6.93
CA SER A 1095 -23.43 21.90 -6.91
C SER A 1095 -22.61 21.63 -5.64
N SER A 1096 -23.18 20.94 -4.63
CA SER A 1096 -22.43 20.45 -3.48
C SER A 1096 -21.84 19.04 -3.68
N GLY A 1097 -22.53 18.16 -4.43
CA GLY A 1097 -22.13 16.77 -4.62
C GLY A 1097 -21.64 16.38 -6.02
N TRP A 1098 -21.84 17.21 -7.06
CA TRP A 1098 -21.41 16.89 -8.42
C TRP A 1098 -19.89 17.00 -8.59
N LEU A 1099 -19.29 16.00 -9.24
CA LEU A 1099 -17.90 16.01 -9.69
C LEU A 1099 -17.85 15.90 -11.23
N PRO A 1100 -17.04 16.73 -11.93
CA PRO A 1100 -16.89 16.69 -13.40
C PRO A 1100 -16.34 15.37 -13.98
N SER A 1101 -15.94 14.43 -13.11
CA SER A 1101 -15.44 13.10 -13.46
C SER A 1101 -16.52 12.01 -13.50
N TYR A 1102 -17.80 12.33 -13.23
CA TYR A 1102 -18.88 11.34 -13.24
C TYR A 1102 -19.38 11.04 -14.68
N ASN A 1103 -19.24 9.77 -15.10
CA ASN A 1103 -19.80 9.24 -16.34
C ASN A 1103 -21.34 9.16 -16.25
N ILE A 1104 -22.05 9.64 -17.28
CA ILE A 1104 -23.52 9.63 -17.35
C ILE A 1104 -24.11 8.21 -17.27
N ALA A 1105 -23.46 7.20 -17.85
CA ALA A 1105 -23.90 5.80 -17.75
C ALA A 1105 -23.88 5.29 -16.30
N SER A 1106 -22.85 5.66 -15.53
CA SER A 1106 -22.75 5.33 -14.11
C SER A 1106 -23.81 6.07 -13.27
N VAL A 1107 -24.12 7.32 -13.61
CA VAL A 1107 -25.19 8.10 -12.96
C VAL A 1107 -26.56 7.48 -13.24
N LEU A 1108 -26.84 7.05 -14.47
CA LEU A 1108 -28.07 6.33 -14.83
C LEU A 1108 -28.26 5.05 -14.01
N LEU A 1109 -27.19 4.26 -13.81
CA LEU A 1109 -27.22 3.08 -12.96
C LEU A 1109 -27.47 3.41 -11.48
N GLN A 1110 -26.84 4.48 -10.95
CA GLN A 1110 -27.11 4.93 -9.58
C GLN A 1110 -28.56 5.43 -9.40
N ILE A 1111 -29.13 6.10 -10.39
CA ILE A 1111 -30.56 6.48 -10.40
C ILE A 1111 -31.46 5.22 -10.44
N LYS A 1112 -31.09 4.18 -11.18
CA LYS A 1112 -31.80 2.88 -11.17
C LYS A 1112 -31.80 2.27 -9.78
N LEU A 1113 -30.64 2.21 -9.12
CA LEU A 1113 -30.50 1.68 -7.76
C LEU A 1113 -31.29 2.52 -6.74
N ALA A 1114 -31.22 3.85 -6.83
CA ALA A 1114 -32.01 4.75 -5.98
C ALA A 1114 -33.52 4.54 -6.13
N ILE A 1115 -34.01 4.30 -7.36
CA ILE A 1115 -35.43 3.96 -7.63
C ILE A 1115 -35.78 2.53 -7.17
N SER A 1116 -34.82 1.61 -7.13
CA SER A 1116 -35.05 0.24 -6.65
C SER A 1116 -34.86 0.04 -5.14
N ASN A 1117 -34.42 1.06 -4.41
CA ASN A 1117 -34.37 1.03 -2.95
C ASN A 1117 -35.79 0.93 -2.33
N LEU A 1118 -35.91 0.14 -1.27
CA LEU A 1118 -37.13 -0.07 -0.50
C LEU A 1118 -37.20 0.83 0.75
N ASP A 1119 -36.05 1.33 1.22
CA ASP A 1119 -35.91 2.16 2.41
C ASP A 1119 -35.82 3.67 2.04
N PRO A 1120 -36.42 4.59 2.83
CA PRO A 1120 -37.41 4.36 3.88
C PRO A 1120 -38.81 4.02 3.35
N ARG A 1121 -39.03 4.12 2.02
CA ARG A 1121 -40.25 3.68 1.33
C ARG A 1121 -39.93 3.25 -0.10
N PRO A 1122 -40.59 2.20 -0.64
CA PRO A 1122 -40.36 1.75 -2.00
C PRO A 1122 -40.92 2.74 -3.04
N ALA A 1123 -40.27 2.79 -4.21
CA ALA A 1123 -40.85 3.42 -5.39
C ALA A 1123 -42.18 2.73 -5.79
N ARG A 1124 -43.20 3.53 -6.07
CA ARG A 1124 -44.55 3.10 -6.52
C ARG A 1124 -45.05 4.05 -7.60
N LEU A 1125 -45.92 3.56 -8.49
CA LEU A 1125 -46.62 4.42 -9.44
C LEU A 1125 -47.81 5.14 -8.77
N ALA A 1126 -48.07 6.38 -9.18
CA ALA A 1126 -49.26 7.10 -8.73
C ALA A 1126 -50.53 6.59 -9.44
N GLU A 1127 -51.72 6.87 -8.89
CA GLU A 1127 -53.00 6.58 -9.57
C GLU A 1127 -53.08 7.27 -10.94
N ASN A 1128 -52.57 8.50 -11.02
CA ASN A 1128 -52.44 9.30 -12.24
C ASN A 1128 -51.09 9.12 -12.95
N TRP A 1129 -50.47 7.92 -12.88
CA TRP A 1129 -49.19 7.58 -13.52
C TRP A 1129 -49.08 7.99 -15.00
N HIS A 1130 -50.21 8.04 -15.71
CA HIS A 1130 -50.32 8.35 -17.13
C HIS A 1130 -50.26 9.85 -17.46
N ILE A 1131 -50.22 10.72 -16.45
CA ILE A 1131 -50.05 12.17 -16.61
C ILE A 1131 -48.55 12.49 -16.50
N PRO A 1132 -47.86 12.88 -17.59
CA PRO A 1132 -46.44 13.19 -17.54
C PRO A 1132 -46.08 14.30 -16.54
N TYR A 1133 -44.82 14.35 -16.14
CA TYR A 1133 -44.28 15.44 -15.32
C TYR A 1133 -44.01 16.69 -16.17
N GLY A 1134 -44.42 17.85 -15.65
CA GLY A 1134 -44.09 19.15 -16.24
C GLY A 1134 -42.64 19.54 -15.96
N VAL A 1135 -42.01 20.31 -16.85
CA VAL A 1135 -40.59 20.69 -16.66
C VAL A 1135 -40.41 21.68 -15.49
N MET A 1136 -41.29 22.69 -15.41
CA MET A 1136 -41.36 23.59 -14.25
C MET A 1136 -41.74 22.85 -12.96
N GLU A 1137 -42.59 21.81 -13.06
CA GLU A 1137 -42.98 20.95 -11.93
C GLU A 1137 -41.75 20.21 -11.36
N ALA A 1138 -40.89 19.67 -12.23
CA ALA A 1138 -39.62 19.05 -11.87
C ALA A 1138 -38.66 20.07 -11.25
N LEU A 1139 -38.55 21.28 -11.80
CA LEU A 1139 -37.71 22.35 -11.26
C LEU A 1139 -38.14 22.77 -9.84
N GLU A 1140 -39.45 22.91 -9.60
CA GLU A 1140 -39.99 23.20 -8.26
C GLU A 1140 -39.87 22.00 -7.31
N GLY A 1141 -39.92 20.77 -7.82
CA GLY A 1141 -39.59 19.55 -7.08
C GLY A 1141 -38.14 19.56 -6.59
N TYR A 1142 -37.20 19.77 -7.51
CA TYR A 1142 -35.76 19.84 -7.25
C TYR A 1142 -35.41 20.96 -6.25
N LYS A 1143 -35.92 22.18 -6.46
CA LYS A 1143 -35.69 23.31 -5.54
C LYS A 1143 -36.15 23.03 -4.11
N ARG A 1144 -37.31 22.38 -3.93
CA ARG A 1144 -37.81 22.00 -2.60
C ARG A 1144 -36.99 20.89 -1.96
N ALA A 1145 -36.53 19.91 -2.75
CA ALA A 1145 -35.61 18.88 -2.27
C ALA A 1145 -34.30 19.49 -1.78
N ALA A 1146 -33.63 20.28 -2.61
CA ALA A 1146 -32.38 20.97 -2.25
C ALA A 1146 -32.54 21.84 -0.99
N ALA A 1147 -33.62 22.63 -0.89
CA ALA A 1147 -33.90 23.42 0.29
C ALA A 1147 -34.18 22.59 1.57
N THR A 1148 -34.68 21.36 1.43
CA THR A 1148 -34.92 20.45 2.56
C THR A 1148 -33.62 19.82 3.07
N HIS A 1149 -32.68 19.53 2.16
CA HIS A 1149 -31.38 18.92 2.47
C HIS A 1149 -30.22 19.93 2.58
N GLN A 1150 -30.50 21.24 2.48
CA GLN A 1150 -29.51 22.34 2.49
C GLN A 1150 -28.49 22.30 1.33
N TRP A 1151 -28.81 21.61 0.23
CA TRP A 1151 -27.94 21.48 -0.95
C TRP A 1151 -27.88 22.76 -1.80
N ILE A 1152 -26.75 22.96 -2.49
CA ILE A 1152 -26.53 24.11 -3.36
C ILE A 1152 -27.10 23.84 -4.76
N ILE A 1153 -28.10 24.63 -5.16
CA ILE A 1153 -28.74 24.56 -6.47
C ILE A 1153 -27.79 25.12 -7.56
N PRO A 1154 -27.61 24.42 -8.71
CA PRO A 1154 -26.76 24.89 -9.79
C PRO A 1154 -27.08 26.29 -10.32
N ALA A 1155 -26.04 27.10 -10.48
CA ALA A 1155 -26.14 28.45 -11.02
C ALA A 1155 -26.72 28.42 -12.44
N GLY A 1156 -27.75 29.21 -12.69
CA GLY A 1156 -28.39 29.25 -14.01
C GLY A 1156 -29.28 28.06 -14.35
N LEU A 1157 -29.59 27.15 -13.42
CA LEU A 1157 -30.54 26.04 -13.65
C LEU A 1157 -31.90 26.53 -14.19
N GLU A 1158 -32.37 27.70 -13.75
CA GLU A 1158 -33.59 28.31 -14.31
C GLU A 1158 -33.50 28.71 -15.79
N LYS A 1159 -32.31 28.85 -16.37
CA LYS A 1159 -32.13 29.14 -17.80
C LYS A 1159 -32.04 27.86 -18.64
N LEU A 1160 -31.50 26.79 -18.07
CA LEU A 1160 -31.46 25.45 -18.69
C LEU A 1160 -32.86 24.83 -18.84
N VAL A 1161 -33.79 25.26 -17.97
CA VAL A 1161 -35.11 24.67 -17.74
C VAL A 1161 -36.24 25.67 -18.09
N ARG A 1162 -35.98 26.59 -19.03
CA ARG A 1162 -36.96 27.49 -19.67
C ARG A 1162 -37.04 27.22 -21.17
#